data_AF-A0A0Q9PZA5-F1
#
_entry.id   AF-A0A0Q9PZA5-F1
#
_cell.length_a   1.000
_cell.length_b   1.000
_cell.length_c   1.000
_cell.angle_alpha   90.00
_cell.angle_beta   90.00
_cell.angle_gamma   90.00
#
_symmetry.space_group_name_H-M   'P 1'
#
loop_
_entity.id
_entity.type
_entity.pdbx_description
1 polymer ?
#
loop_
_entity_poly.entity_id
_entity_poly.type
_entity_poly.pdbx_seq_one_letter_code
_entity_poly.pdbx_strand_id
1 'polypeptide(L)'
;MTPPDTAPFDLPEALAAKTDPALIDRDRAHFRTIATSLEHAITELETMLAETRRAPARHGTAALERDQEVHRLSARLRTLRRYDLDLCLGRIVPAGRDGEQGEATYVGRLGLAGADGSRLLVDWRSPAAEPFFAATHAQPHGLVSRRRYRWVGGRTVDYWDEAFTDEGLAHTAALDDQSAFIATLGASRTPRMRDVLGTIQADQDAIVRAGSSGALVVHGGPGTGKTVVALHRTAYLLYADPRLGHRRGGVLFVGPHQPYLAYVGDVLPSLGEEGVLTCTVRDLVPEAPSARPEPDARVAALKADARMVAAIEPAVALYEEPPTEPLLVETPWGDVLLTAGEWAEAFDSPDPGTPHNLARDDVWDEVVSILADKLRSDELGSDGLSGDDARRVLGRHGGLREAFDRAWPLIEHTDLVGDLWTVPAYLRHCAPWLSPDEVQALRRNDPEAWTHADLPLLDAARLRLGDPEASRRRRRTAAAEARERTRMGEVIDDLRTTARETGADALGDGLVSMLVHDDLRTALVDDGALPTTGIDRLAGPFAHVVVDEAQELTDAEWLMLLRRCPSRSLTIVGDPAQARHGFTDTWPERLARVGLTDVSVMRLGINYRTPVEVMDAAEPVIREVLPHANVPTSVRESGIPVEHAPAAERDRVLAEWTAAHADGTAVVIGDPTWAGTERVRSLSPELAKGLEFDLVVLVDPHRFGDGITGAVDRYVAMTRATQRLVVLTS
;
A
#
# COMPACT_ATOMS: atom_id res chain seq x y z
N MET A 1 26.66 5.47 -36.49
CA MET A 1 26.92 4.40 -35.53
C MET A 1 26.59 3.09 -36.21
N THR A 2 27.55 2.18 -36.29
CA THR A 2 27.38 0.81 -36.79
C THR A 2 26.24 0.14 -36.01
N PRO A 3 25.31 -0.61 -36.64
CA PRO A 3 24.30 -1.32 -35.86
C PRO A 3 25.04 -2.29 -34.93
N PRO A 4 24.75 -2.31 -33.62
CA PRO A 4 25.31 -3.31 -32.75
C PRO A 4 24.92 -4.69 -33.30
N ASP A 5 25.85 -5.64 -33.21
CA ASP A 5 25.65 -7.02 -33.60
C ASP A 5 24.46 -7.59 -32.81
N THR A 6 23.30 -7.64 -33.46
CA THR A 6 21.94 -7.72 -32.88
C THR A 6 21.47 -9.16 -32.87
N ALA A 7 22.30 -10.06 -32.34
CA ALA A 7 21.90 -11.44 -32.13
C ALA A 7 21.15 -11.55 -30.79
N PRO A 8 19.84 -11.87 -30.77
CA PRO A 8 19.06 -11.95 -29.54
C PRO A 8 19.43 -13.16 -28.66
N PHE A 9 20.24 -14.09 -29.17
CA PHE A 9 20.72 -15.28 -28.48
C PHE A 9 22.23 -15.23 -28.32
N ASP A 10 22.71 -15.42 -27.09
CA ASP A 10 24.12 -15.49 -26.68
C ASP A 10 24.29 -16.73 -25.78
N LEU A 11 24.05 -17.90 -26.39
CA LEU A 11 24.05 -19.18 -25.70
C LEU A 11 25.50 -19.64 -25.44
N PRO A 12 25.86 -20.04 -24.21
CA PRO A 12 27.16 -20.62 -23.89
C PRO A 12 27.48 -21.84 -24.78
N GLU A 13 28.76 -22.12 -25.03
CA GLU A 13 29.22 -23.27 -25.84
C GLU A 13 28.66 -24.61 -25.35
N ALA A 14 28.46 -24.75 -24.03
CA ALA A 14 27.82 -25.92 -23.42
C ALA A 14 26.38 -26.17 -23.91
N LEU A 15 25.71 -25.17 -24.47
CA LEU A 15 24.35 -25.22 -25.02
C LEU A 15 24.33 -25.10 -26.56
N ALA A 16 25.43 -25.38 -27.25
CA ALA A 16 25.53 -25.24 -28.70
C ALA A 16 24.42 -25.96 -29.49
N ALA A 17 23.90 -27.10 -28.99
CA ALA A 17 22.78 -27.80 -29.59
C ALA A 17 21.48 -26.95 -29.66
N LYS A 18 21.29 -26.02 -28.71
CA LYS A 18 20.15 -25.10 -28.68
C LYS A 18 20.25 -23.96 -29.71
N THR A 19 21.38 -23.82 -30.41
CA THR A 19 21.60 -22.78 -31.44
C THR A 19 21.08 -23.17 -32.83
N ASP A 20 20.49 -24.36 -32.98
CA ASP A 20 19.90 -24.81 -34.25
C ASP A 20 18.90 -23.76 -34.80
N PRO A 21 19.11 -23.27 -36.04
CA PRO A 21 18.19 -22.36 -36.71
C PRO A 21 16.72 -22.80 -36.67
N ALA A 22 16.45 -24.12 -36.76
CA ALA A 22 15.10 -24.66 -36.68
C ALA A 22 14.41 -24.38 -35.33
N LEU A 23 15.19 -24.22 -34.26
CA LEU A 23 14.68 -23.95 -32.91
C LEU A 23 14.53 -22.46 -32.63
N ILE A 24 15.40 -21.59 -33.15
CA ILE A 24 15.50 -20.18 -32.72
C ILE A 24 15.16 -19.15 -33.80
N ASP A 25 15.10 -19.49 -35.08
CA ASP A 25 14.94 -18.48 -36.14
C ASP A 25 13.58 -17.77 -36.10
N ARG A 26 12.52 -18.50 -35.71
CA ARG A 26 11.19 -17.91 -35.50
C ARG A 26 11.24 -16.85 -34.40
N ASP A 27 11.84 -17.18 -33.27
CA ASP A 27 11.98 -16.27 -32.13
C ASP A 27 12.89 -15.08 -32.51
N ARG A 28 13.98 -15.34 -33.25
CA ARG A 28 14.90 -14.31 -33.75
C ARG A 28 14.20 -13.30 -34.66
N ALA A 29 13.35 -13.78 -35.58
CA ALA A 29 12.54 -12.90 -36.43
C ALA A 29 11.56 -12.07 -35.60
N HIS A 30 10.86 -12.70 -34.65
CA HIS A 30 9.91 -12.02 -33.77
C HIS A 30 10.57 -10.96 -32.89
N PHE A 31 11.72 -11.27 -32.29
CA PHE A 31 12.48 -10.32 -31.46
C PHE A 31 12.95 -9.11 -32.25
N ARG A 32 13.34 -9.26 -33.52
CA ARG A 32 13.65 -8.09 -34.37
C ARG A 32 12.43 -7.19 -34.55
N THR A 33 11.24 -7.77 -34.77
CA THR A 33 10.00 -7.00 -34.86
C THR A 33 9.68 -6.27 -33.55
N ILE A 34 9.89 -6.93 -32.40
CA ILE A 34 9.75 -6.32 -31.07
C ILE A 34 10.71 -5.15 -30.90
N ALA A 35 12.00 -5.32 -31.20
CA ALA A 35 13.00 -4.26 -31.09
C ALA A 35 12.62 -3.02 -31.91
N THR A 36 12.27 -3.20 -33.19
CA THR A 36 11.84 -2.11 -34.07
C THR A 36 10.59 -1.41 -33.52
N SER A 37 9.60 -2.17 -33.05
CA SER A 37 8.36 -1.62 -32.47
C SER A 37 8.63 -0.86 -31.16
N LEU A 38 9.53 -1.35 -30.31
CA LEU A 38 9.93 -0.71 -29.07
C LEU A 38 10.67 0.61 -29.33
N GLU A 39 11.62 0.63 -30.27
CA GLU A 39 12.32 1.84 -30.69
C GLU A 39 11.36 2.90 -31.23
N HIS A 40 10.39 2.50 -32.06
CA HIS A 40 9.34 3.40 -32.54
C HIS A 40 8.49 3.96 -31.40
N ALA A 41 8.00 3.11 -30.50
CA ALA A 41 7.17 3.53 -29.37
C ALA A 41 7.91 4.49 -28.42
N ILE A 42 9.20 4.24 -28.17
CA ILE A 42 10.07 5.13 -27.38
C ILE A 42 10.21 6.49 -28.07
N THR A 43 10.49 6.50 -29.38
CA THR A 43 10.65 7.73 -30.17
C THR A 43 9.37 8.56 -30.22
N GLU A 44 8.22 7.91 -30.38
CA GLU A 44 6.90 8.58 -30.36
C GLU A 44 6.64 9.23 -29.00
N LEU A 45 6.86 8.49 -27.89
CA LEU A 45 6.68 9.03 -26.54
C LEU A 45 7.64 10.18 -26.21
N GLU A 46 8.89 10.11 -26.68
CA GLU A 46 9.86 11.20 -26.55
C GLU A 46 9.40 12.46 -27.28
N THR A 47 8.85 12.29 -28.48
CA THR A 47 8.32 13.38 -29.30
C THR A 47 7.11 14.01 -28.61
N MET A 48 6.14 13.20 -28.19
CA MET A 48 4.97 13.66 -27.43
C MET A 48 5.39 14.38 -26.15
N LEU A 49 6.29 13.80 -25.36
CA LEU A 49 6.77 14.41 -24.12
C LEU A 49 7.46 15.76 -24.37
N ALA A 50 8.26 15.87 -25.44
CA ALA A 50 8.89 17.12 -25.81
C ALA A 50 7.87 18.18 -26.25
N GLU A 51 6.83 17.79 -26.99
CA GLU A 51 5.72 18.66 -27.39
C GLU A 51 4.92 19.14 -26.17
N THR A 52 4.50 18.23 -25.27
CA THR A 52 3.77 18.58 -24.05
C THR A 52 4.58 19.49 -23.14
N ARG A 53 5.90 19.30 -23.04
CA ARG A 53 6.79 20.19 -22.27
C ARG A 53 6.91 21.59 -22.87
N ARG A 54 6.86 21.72 -24.20
CA ARG A 54 6.92 23.01 -24.93
C ARG A 54 5.57 23.72 -24.99
N ALA A 55 4.46 23.02 -24.75
CA ALA A 55 3.13 23.60 -24.76
C ALA A 55 3.04 24.75 -23.72
N PRO A 56 2.59 25.95 -24.12
CA PRO A 56 2.49 27.09 -23.20
C PRO A 56 1.40 26.81 -22.15
N ALA A 57 1.80 26.63 -20.90
CA ALA A 57 0.87 26.55 -19.78
C ALA A 57 0.39 27.97 -19.41
N ARG A 58 -0.90 28.24 -19.59
CA ARG A 58 -1.56 29.37 -18.89
C ARG A 58 -1.95 28.89 -17.48
N HIS A 59 -2.03 29.83 -16.54
CA HIS A 59 -2.31 29.59 -15.12
C HIS A 59 -3.53 28.69 -14.88
N GLY A 60 -3.54 27.97 -13.75
CA GLY A 60 -4.66 27.13 -13.31
C GLY A 60 -4.59 25.68 -13.81
N THR A 61 -5.76 25.08 -14.08
CA THR A 61 -5.97 23.65 -14.40
C THR A 61 -5.14 23.15 -15.58
N ALA A 62 -4.94 23.97 -16.61
CA ALA A 62 -4.15 23.61 -17.79
C ALA A 62 -2.65 23.36 -17.46
N ALA A 63 -2.10 24.04 -16.45
CA ALA A 63 -0.74 23.80 -15.99
C ALA A 63 -0.63 22.46 -15.24
N LEU A 64 -1.60 22.16 -14.38
CA LEU A 64 -1.68 20.90 -13.64
C LEU A 64 -1.88 19.70 -14.59
N GLU A 65 -2.80 19.81 -15.55
CA GLU A 65 -3.04 18.77 -16.56
C GLU A 65 -1.79 18.50 -17.40
N ARG A 66 -1.08 19.56 -17.82
CA ARG A 66 0.21 19.43 -18.50
C ARG A 66 1.24 18.73 -17.62
N ASP A 67 1.37 19.10 -16.36
CA ASP A 67 2.34 18.48 -15.45
C ASP A 67 2.01 17.01 -15.17
N GLN A 68 0.74 16.68 -14.98
CA GLN A 68 0.26 15.30 -14.87
C GLN A 68 0.55 14.49 -16.14
N GLU A 69 0.31 15.08 -17.31
CA GLU A 69 0.58 14.44 -18.60
C GLU A 69 2.09 14.24 -18.84
N VAL A 70 2.91 15.25 -18.52
CA VAL A 70 4.37 15.14 -18.53
C VAL A 70 4.83 14.03 -17.59
N HIS A 71 4.25 13.92 -16.40
CA HIS A 71 4.59 12.86 -15.45
C HIS A 71 4.23 11.48 -16.00
N ARG A 72 3.01 11.32 -16.54
CA ARG A 72 2.51 10.08 -17.16
C ARG A 72 3.38 9.63 -18.34
N LEU A 73 3.68 10.53 -19.28
CA LEU A 73 4.54 10.24 -20.44
C LEU A 73 5.97 9.91 -19.99
N SER A 74 6.52 10.66 -19.03
CA SER A 74 7.87 10.40 -18.49
C SER A 74 7.95 9.05 -17.76
N ALA A 75 6.90 8.66 -17.04
CA ALA A 75 6.78 7.36 -16.39
C ALA A 75 6.77 6.23 -17.43
N ARG A 76 5.87 6.32 -18.42
CA ARG A 76 5.77 5.31 -19.48
C ARG A 76 7.08 5.14 -20.24
N LEU A 77 7.77 6.25 -20.55
CA LEU A 77 9.07 6.24 -21.21
C LEU A 77 10.15 5.58 -20.33
N ARG A 78 10.19 5.87 -19.03
CA ARG A 78 11.11 5.18 -18.09
C ARG A 78 10.85 3.68 -18.06
N THR A 79 9.59 3.25 -18.06
CA THR A 79 9.25 1.83 -18.06
C THR A 79 9.70 1.14 -19.34
N LEU A 80 9.49 1.75 -20.51
CA LEU A 80 9.93 1.17 -21.78
C LEU A 80 11.45 1.16 -21.93
N ARG A 81 12.16 2.22 -21.52
CA ARG A 81 13.63 2.26 -21.58
C ARG A 81 14.33 1.34 -20.59
N ARG A 82 13.63 0.90 -19.55
CA ARG A 82 14.17 -0.06 -18.57
C ARG A 82 14.38 -1.43 -19.19
N TYR A 83 13.54 -1.79 -20.15
CA TYR A 83 13.53 -3.10 -20.79
C TYR A 83 13.95 -2.97 -22.25
N ASP A 84 14.73 -3.94 -22.72
CA ASP A 84 15.04 -4.13 -24.13
C ASP A 84 14.24 -5.36 -24.61
N LEU A 85 14.86 -6.30 -25.29
CA LEU A 85 14.27 -7.59 -25.63
C LEU A 85 13.90 -8.46 -24.40
N ASP A 86 14.49 -8.18 -23.24
CA ASP A 86 14.15 -8.81 -21.95
C ASP A 86 12.73 -8.46 -21.44
N LEU A 87 12.02 -7.60 -22.19
CA LEU A 87 10.59 -7.42 -22.10
C LEU A 87 9.83 -8.73 -22.37
N CYS A 88 10.33 -9.60 -23.26
CA CYS A 88 9.69 -10.88 -23.57
C CYS A 88 10.08 -11.96 -22.57
N LEU A 89 9.12 -12.46 -21.78
CA LEU A 89 9.34 -13.51 -20.79
C LEU A 89 9.40 -14.90 -21.43
N GLY A 90 8.62 -15.12 -22.48
CA GLY A 90 8.44 -16.43 -23.08
C GLY A 90 7.35 -16.44 -24.15
N ARG A 91 7.04 -17.64 -24.65
CA ARG A 91 5.91 -17.87 -25.55
C ARG A 91 5.12 -19.11 -25.15
N ILE A 92 3.83 -19.10 -25.46
CA ILE A 92 2.93 -20.25 -25.35
C ILE A 92 2.40 -20.62 -26.73
N VAL A 93 2.20 -21.91 -26.95
CA VAL A 93 1.54 -22.46 -28.13
C VAL A 93 0.28 -23.16 -27.65
N PRO A 94 -0.92 -22.60 -27.90
CA PRO A 94 -2.17 -23.27 -27.57
C PRO A 94 -2.44 -24.44 -28.52
N ALA A 95 -3.26 -25.39 -28.09
CA ALA A 95 -3.84 -26.40 -28.98
C ALA A 95 -4.80 -25.72 -29.97
N GLY A 96 -4.61 -25.97 -31.25
CA GLY A 96 -5.47 -25.49 -32.32
C GLY A 96 -6.77 -26.29 -32.42
N ARG A 97 -7.64 -25.89 -33.34
CA ARG A 97 -8.82 -26.68 -33.71
C ARG A 97 -8.35 -27.91 -34.50
N ASP A 98 -9.01 -29.05 -34.31
CA ASP A 98 -8.76 -30.31 -35.05
C ASP A 98 -7.36 -30.95 -34.86
N GLY A 99 -6.67 -30.65 -33.75
CA GLY A 99 -5.41 -31.31 -33.39
C GLY A 99 -4.15 -30.65 -33.98
N GLU A 100 -4.29 -29.53 -34.71
CA GLU A 100 -3.15 -28.73 -35.17
C GLU A 100 -2.59 -27.82 -34.04
N GLN A 101 -1.34 -27.36 -34.17
CA GLN A 101 -0.75 -26.40 -33.23
C GLN A 101 -1.24 -24.98 -33.53
N GLY A 102 -1.71 -24.25 -32.50
CA GLY A 102 -2.11 -22.86 -32.64
C GLY A 102 -0.93 -21.90 -32.85
N GLU A 103 -1.23 -20.64 -33.15
CA GLU A 103 -0.20 -19.62 -33.32
C GLU A 103 0.50 -19.30 -31.98
N ALA A 104 1.83 -19.15 -32.03
CA ALA A 104 2.62 -18.82 -30.85
C ALA A 104 2.28 -17.43 -30.33
N THR A 105 1.87 -17.35 -29.07
CA THR A 105 1.60 -16.10 -28.36
C THR A 105 2.77 -15.77 -27.45
N TYR A 106 3.40 -14.61 -27.64
CA TYR A 106 4.51 -14.16 -26.81
C TYR A 106 3.99 -13.37 -25.62
N VAL A 107 4.49 -13.71 -24.42
CA VAL A 107 4.13 -13.06 -23.17
C VAL A 107 5.28 -12.16 -22.75
N GLY A 108 4.96 -10.92 -22.40
CA GLY A 108 5.93 -9.91 -21.99
C GLY A 108 5.56 -9.23 -20.68
N ARG A 109 6.54 -8.54 -20.09
CA ARG A 109 6.35 -7.70 -18.89
C ARG A 109 5.39 -6.55 -19.15
N LEU A 110 5.27 -6.13 -20.41
CA LEU A 110 4.31 -5.13 -20.89
C LEU A 110 3.72 -5.62 -22.21
N GLY A 111 2.50 -5.16 -22.50
CA GLY A 111 1.93 -5.30 -23.84
C GLY A 111 2.64 -4.40 -24.85
N LEU A 112 2.90 -4.95 -26.04
CA LEU A 112 3.48 -4.23 -27.19
C LEU A 112 2.70 -4.57 -28.46
N ALA A 113 2.32 -3.54 -29.21
CA ALA A 113 1.64 -3.66 -30.48
C ALA A 113 2.59 -3.28 -31.63
N GLY A 114 2.51 -4.02 -32.73
CA GLY A 114 3.24 -3.72 -33.96
C GLY A 114 2.65 -2.50 -34.68
N ALA A 115 3.39 -1.99 -35.66
CA ALA A 115 2.97 -0.83 -36.46
C ALA A 115 1.68 -1.08 -37.26
N ASP A 116 1.37 -2.34 -37.56
CA ASP A 116 0.15 -2.81 -38.22
C ASP A 116 -1.01 -3.10 -37.23
N GLY A 117 -0.81 -2.82 -35.94
CA GLY A 117 -1.77 -3.13 -34.87
C GLY A 117 -1.76 -4.60 -34.44
N SER A 118 -0.86 -5.43 -34.98
CA SER A 118 -0.69 -6.81 -34.53
C SER A 118 -0.21 -6.85 -33.08
N ARG A 119 -0.61 -7.88 -32.33
CA ARG A 119 -0.20 -8.03 -30.94
C ARG A 119 1.13 -8.78 -30.89
N LEU A 120 2.23 -8.04 -30.70
CA LEU A 120 3.58 -8.61 -30.62
C LEU A 120 3.88 -9.23 -29.25
N LEU A 121 3.42 -8.58 -28.18
CA LEU A 121 3.54 -9.07 -26.80
C LEU A 121 2.21 -8.92 -26.06
N VAL A 122 1.80 -9.98 -25.39
CA VAL A 122 0.71 -9.97 -24.40
C VAL A 122 1.29 -9.58 -23.05
N ASP A 123 0.69 -8.58 -22.42
CA ASP A 123 1.04 -8.21 -21.04
C ASP A 123 0.79 -9.38 -20.10
N TRP A 124 1.77 -9.72 -19.25
CA TRP A 124 1.65 -10.81 -18.28
C TRP A 124 0.43 -10.69 -17.36
N ARG A 125 -0.05 -9.47 -17.10
CA ARG A 125 -1.24 -9.20 -16.27
C ARG A 125 -2.55 -9.52 -17.00
N SER A 126 -2.52 -9.72 -18.32
CA SER A 126 -3.69 -10.08 -19.10
C SER A 126 -4.20 -11.48 -18.77
N PRO A 127 -5.53 -11.74 -18.79
CA PRO A 127 -6.08 -13.10 -18.72
C PRO A 127 -5.54 -14.01 -19.83
N ALA A 128 -5.21 -13.46 -21.01
CA ALA A 128 -4.64 -14.24 -22.11
C ALA A 128 -3.24 -14.80 -21.82
N ALA A 129 -2.54 -14.26 -20.81
CA ALA A 129 -1.23 -14.74 -20.37
C ALA A 129 -1.31 -15.75 -19.21
N GLU A 130 -2.49 -15.97 -18.61
CA GLU A 130 -2.67 -16.89 -17.48
C GLU A 130 -2.11 -18.30 -17.75
N PRO A 131 -2.37 -18.95 -18.91
CA PRO A 131 -1.82 -20.28 -19.17
C PRO A 131 -0.29 -20.34 -19.12
N PHE A 132 0.42 -19.24 -19.39
CA PHE A 132 1.89 -19.23 -19.33
C PHE A 132 2.41 -19.49 -17.90
N PHE A 133 1.66 -19.08 -16.88
CA PHE A 133 2.02 -19.25 -15.47
C PHE A 133 1.28 -20.42 -14.81
N ALA A 134 -0.03 -20.53 -15.05
CA ALA A 134 -0.90 -21.53 -14.42
C ALA A 134 -0.71 -22.96 -14.96
N ALA A 135 -0.24 -23.12 -16.21
CA ALA A 135 -0.14 -24.46 -16.81
C ALA A 135 0.87 -25.36 -16.10
N THR A 136 0.39 -26.55 -15.74
CA THR A 136 1.13 -27.69 -15.21
C THR A 136 0.90 -28.92 -16.08
N HIS A 137 1.69 -29.98 -15.93
CA HIS A 137 1.43 -31.24 -16.67
C HIS A 137 0.06 -31.87 -16.31
N ALA A 138 -0.39 -31.70 -15.06
CA ALA A 138 -1.70 -32.17 -14.62
C ALA A 138 -2.85 -31.30 -15.14
N GLN A 139 -2.61 -30.01 -15.32
CA GLN A 139 -3.56 -29.03 -15.85
C GLN A 139 -2.88 -28.19 -16.95
N PRO A 140 -2.86 -28.67 -18.21
CA PRO A 140 -2.18 -27.98 -19.30
C PRO A 140 -2.78 -26.64 -19.73
N HIS A 141 -3.99 -26.29 -19.27
CA HIS A 141 -4.74 -25.09 -19.70
C HIS A 141 -4.84 -24.95 -21.24
N GLY A 142 -4.94 -26.08 -21.95
CA GLY A 142 -5.05 -26.10 -23.41
C GLY A 142 -3.76 -25.75 -24.15
N LEU A 143 -2.60 -25.79 -23.48
CA LEU A 143 -1.30 -25.59 -24.11
C LEU A 143 -0.77 -26.88 -24.75
N VAL A 144 -0.09 -26.72 -25.89
CA VAL A 144 0.76 -27.74 -26.50
C VAL A 144 2.18 -27.61 -25.95
N SER A 145 2.71 -26.39 -25.95
CA SER A 145 4.04 -26.11 -25.43
C SER A 145 4.20 -24.70 -24.87
N ARG A 146 5.21 -24.52 -24.03
CA ARG A 146 5.63 -23.26 -23.43
C ARG A 146 7.14 -23.13 -23.55
N ARG A 147 7.63 -21.97 -23.99
CA ARG A 147 9.05 -21.61 -23.95
C ARG A 147 9.28 -20.45 -22.99
N ARG A 148 10.33 -20.53 -22.19
CA ARG A 148 10.79 -19.46 -21.28
C ARG A 148 12.20 -19.02 -21.65
N TYR A 149 12.47 -17.73 -21.59
CA TYR A 149 13.79 -17.16 -21.92
C TYR A 149 14.54 -16.73 -20.67
N ARG A 150 15.85 -16.96 -20.65
CA ARG A 150 16.79 -16.40 -19.66
C ARG A 150 17.54 -15.23 -20.27
N TRP A 151 17.28 -14.03 -19.76
CA TRP A 151 17.95 -12.83 -20.25
C TRP A 151 19.11 -12.42 -19.34
N VAL A 152 20.24 -12.05 -19.95
CA VAL A 152 21.35 -11.37 -19.28
C VAL A 152 21.89 -10.32 -20.26
N GLY A 153 21.97 -9.06 -19.82
CA GLY A 153 22.49 -7.96 -20.63
C GLY A 153 21.77 -7.77 -21.97
N GLY A 154 20.44 -7.94 -21.99
CA GLY A 154 19.62 -7.79 -23.21
C GLY A 154 19.69 -8.96 -24.19
N ARG A 155 20.40 -10.05 -23.86
CA ARG A 155 20.51 -11.25 -24.71
C ARG A 155 20.01 -12.50 -23.99
N THR A 156 19.44 -13.42 -24.77
CA THR A 156 18.99 -14.72 -24.27
C THR A 156 20.19 -15.64 -24.10
N VAL A 157 20.54 -15.98 -22.86
CA VAL A 157 21.67 -16.87 -22.51
C VAL A 157 21.24 -18.32 -22.29
N ASP A 158 19.94 -18.58 -22.14
CA ASP A 158 19.33 -19.92 -22.12
C ASP A 158 17.84 -19.81 -22.45
N TYR A 159 17.21 -20.90 -22.88
CA TYR A 159 15.76 -21.02 -22.97
C TYR A 159 15.30 -22.45 -22.65
N TRP A 160 14.06 -22.58 -22.21
CA TRP A 160 13.47 -23.86 -21.80
C TRP A 160 12.15 -24.09 -22.50
N ASP A 161 12.04 -25.24 -23.16
CA ASP A 161 10.80 -25.73 -23.76
C ASP A 161 10.15 -26.75 -22.84
N GLU A 162 8.86 -26.56 -22.59
CA GLU A 162 8.00 -27.47 -21.85
C GLU A 162 6.88 -27.92 -22.79
N ALA A 163 6.75 -29.22 -23.00
CA ALA A 163 5.65 -29.80 -23.77
C ALA A 163 4.59 -30.37 -22.83
N PHE A 164 3.32 -30.11 -23.13
CA PHE A 164 2.20 -30.60 -22.33
C PHE A 164 1.42 -31.73 -23.00
N THR A 165 1.82 -32.15 -24.20
CA THR A 165 1.25 -33.29 -24.92
C THR A 165 2.19 -34.50 -24.90
N ASP A 166 1.63 -35.70 -24.95
CA ASP A 166 2.39 -36.96 -24.95
C ASP A 166 3.39 -37.05 -26.11
N GLU A 167 3.00 -36.58 -27.30
CA GLU A 167 3.87 -36.50 -28.49
C GLU A 167 5.03 -35.50 -28.30
N GLY A 168 4.77 -34.35 -27.66
CA GLY A 168 5.78 -33.34 -27.40
C GLY A 168 6.77 -33.77 -26.31
N LEU A 169 6.31 -34.47 -25.28
CA LEU A 169 7.16 -35.00 -24.20
C LEU A 169 8.25 -35.95 -24.73
N ALA A 170 7.94 -36.76 -25.74
CA ALA A 170 8.91 -37.65 -26.39
C ALA A 170 10.02 -36.91 -27.15
N HIS A 171 9.73 -35.71 -27.68
CA HIS A 171 10.69 -34.89 -28.44
C HIS A 171 11.48 -33.91 -27.54
N THR A 172 10.86 -33.34 -26.51
CA THR A 172 11.48 -32.35 -25.62
C THR A 172 12.39 -32.98 -24.56
N ALA A 173 12.11 -34.23 -24.14
CA ALA A 173 12.96 -34.95 -23.17
C ALA A 173 14.43 -35.10 -23.62
N ALA A 174 14.72 -35.05 -24.92
CA ALA A 174 16.08 -35.10 -25.46
C ALA A 174 16.85 -33.77 -25.38
N LEU A 175 16.16 -32.64 -25.19
CA LEU A 175 16.75 -31.28 -25.15
C LEU A 175 16.96 -30.78 -23.71
N ASP A 176 16.23 -31.34 -22.73
CA ASP A 176 16.19 -30.84 -21.35
C ASP A 176 17.28 -31.45 -20.44
N ASP A 177 18.03 -32.45 -20.91
CA ASP A 177 19.19 -33.04 -20.21
C ASP A 177 20.36 -32.04 -19.99
N GLN A 178 20.27 -30.84 -20.60
CA GLN A 178 21.32 -29.81 -20.61
C GLN A 178 20.94 -28.50 -19.88
N SER A 179 19.78 -28.42 -19.22
CA SER A 179 19.26 -27.17 -18.64
C SER A 179 19.87 -26.80 -17.26
N ALA A 180 20.49 -25.61 -17.16
CA ALA A 180 21.23 -25.16 -15.97
C ALA A 180 20.36 -24.51 -14.86
N PHE A 181 19.10 -24.16 -15.12
CA PHE A 181 18.22 -23.55 -14.11
C PHE A 181 17.79 -24.53 -13.02
N ILE A 182 17.49 -25.80 -13.38
CA ILE A 182 17.34 -26.89 -12.39
C ILE A 182 18.69 -27.23 -11.75
N ALA A 183 19.81 -27.04 -12.46
CA ALA A 183 21.14 -27.21 -11.88
C ALA A 183 21.52 -26.11 -10.85
N THR A 184 20.86 -24.93 -10.88
CA THR A 184 21.11 -23.84 -9.91
C THR A 184 20.33 -24.06 -8.60
N LEU A 185 19.33 -24.94 -8.60
CA LEU A 185 18.51 -25.29 -7.43
C LEU A 185 19.06 -26.46 -6.60
N GLY A 186 20.26 -26.96 -6.89
CA GLY A 186 20.84 -28.07 -6.13
C GLY A 186 20.30 -29.43 -6.57
N ALA A 187 21.22 -30.39 -6.61
CA ALA A 187 21.12 -31.72 -7.17
C ALA A 187 19.80 -32.50 -6.92
N SER A 188 19.01 -32.70 -7.98
CA SER A 188 18.46 -34.02 -8.38
C SER A 188 17.56 -33.89 -9.62
N ARG A 189 18.03 -34.41 -10.76
CA ARG A 189 17.33 -34.45 -12.07
C ARG A 189 16.15 -35.44 -12.07
N THR A 190 15.22 -35.32 -11.14
CA THR A 190 14.05 -36.22 -11.08
C THR A 190 12.83 -35.53 -11.70
N PRO A 191 11.98 -36.26 -12.46
CA PRO A 191 10.71 -35.75 -12.97
C PRO A 191 9.85 -35.04 -11.90
N ARG A 192 9.98 -35.50 -10.66
CA ARG A 192 9.34 -34.92 -9.46
C ARG A 192 9.70 -33.45 -9.21
N MET A 193 10.92 -33.00 -9.52
CA MET A 193 11.32 -31.60 -9.31
C MET A 193 10.69 -30.65 -10.35
N ARG A 194 10.54 -31.12 -11.59
CA ARG A 194 9.87 -30.36 -12.66
C ARG A 194 8.40 -30.13 -12.31
N ASP A 195 7.72 -31.17 -11.82
CA ASP A 195 6.34 -31.09 -11.38
C ASP A 195 6.18 -30.11 -10.20
N VAL A 196 7.10 -30.14 -9.23
CA VAL A 196 7.10 -29.22 -8.08
C VAL A 196 7.22 -27.76 -8.51
N LEU A 197 8.16 -27.43 -9.42
CA LEU A 197 8.32 -26.05 -9.92
C LEU A 197 7.07 -25.56 -10.67
N GLY A 198 6.45 -26.44 -11.46
CA GLY A 198 5.17 -26.17 -12.12
C GLY A 198 4.07 -25.86 -11.11
N THR A 199 3.95 -26.65 -10.04
CA THR A 199 2.99 -26.41 -8.95
C THR A 199 3.26 -25.11 -8.20
N ILE A 200 4.52 -24.79 -7.87
CA ILE A 200 4.86 -23.51 -7.19
C ILE A 200 4.35 -22.32 -8.01
N GLN A 201 4.62 -22.32 -9.32
CA GLN A 201 4.24 -21.21 -10.18
C GLN A 201 2.72 -21.12 -10.37
N ALA A 202 2.04 -22.25 -10.49
CA ALA A 202 0.58 -22.29 -10.57
C ALA A 202 -0.08 -21.80 -9.27
N ASP A 203 0.41 -22.24 -8.10
CA ASP A 203 -0.08 -21.78 -6.79
C ASP A 203 0.13 -20.27 -6.61
N GLN A 204 1.31 -19.77 -6.99
CA GLN A 204 1.62 -18.34 -6.95
C GLN A 204 0.74 -17.53 -7.91
N ASP A 205 0.56 -17.99 -9.17
CA ASP A 205 -0.29 -17.29 -10.15
C ASP A 205 -1.76 -17.28 -9.73
N ALA A 206 -2.27 -18.38 -9.16
CA ALA A 206 -3.61 -18.43 -8.61
C ALA A 206 -3.82 -17.38 -7.50
N ILE A 207 -2.83 -17.18 -6.63
CA ILE A 207 -2.86 -16.13 -5.61
C ILE A 207 -2.78 -14.74 -6.25
N VAL A 208 -1.89 -14.54 -7.23
CA VAL A 208 -1.74 -13.26 -7.93
C VAL A 208 -3.03 -12.85 -8.62
N ARG A 209 -3.71 -13.79 -9.30
CA ARG A 209 -4.92 -13.54 -10.09
C ARG A 209 -6.24 -13.62 -9.34
N ALA A 210 -6.24 -14.03 -8.07
CA ALA A 210 -7.46 -14.04 -7.26
C ALA A 210 -8.13 -12.65 -7.23
N GLY A 211 -9.46 -12.59 -7.16
CA GLY A 211 -10.19 -11.32 -7.18
C GLY A 211 -9.85 -10.38 -6.01
N SER A 212 -10.14 -9.09 -6.16
CA SER A 212 -9.94 -8.06 -5.12
C SER A 212 -11.05 -8.04 -4.05
N SER A 213 -12.12 -8.82 -4.19
CA SER A 213 -13.26 -8.80 -3.28
C SER A 213 -12.92 -9.44 -1.93
N GLY A 214 -13.12 -8.68 -0.84
CA GLY A 214 -12.92 -9.16 0.53
C GLY A 214 -11.45 -9.26 0.94
N ALA A 215 -11.20 -10.00 2.01
CA ALA A 215 -9.85 -10.21 2.54
C ALA A 215 -9.27 -11.54 2.06
N LEU A 216 -8.11 -11.48 1.40
CA LEU A 216 -7.33 -12.65 1.03
C LEU A 216 -6.07 -12.72 1.89
N VAL A 217 -5.90 -13.82 2.62
CA VAL A 217 -4.69 -14.14 3.36
C VAL A 217 -3.79 -15.04 2.52
N VAL A 218 -2.57 -14.59 2.30
CA VAL A 218 -1.46 -15.35 1.71
C VAL A 218 -0.58 -15.87 2.84
N HIS A 219 -0.85 -17.11 3.26
CA HIS A 219 -0.12 -17.77 4.34
C HIS A 219 1.01 -18.61 3.77
N GLY A 220 2.26 -18.31 4.12
CA GLY A 220 3.39 -19.16 3.74
C GLY A 220 4.57 -19.04 4.68
N GLY A 221 5.49 -20.01 4.62
CA GLY A 221 6.72 -19.98 5.42
C GLY A 221 7.85 -19.13 4.83
N PRO A 222 9.04 -19.08 5.45
CA PRO A 222 10.22 -18.44 4.87
C PRO A 222 10.58 -19.05 3.50
N GLY A 223 11.06 -18.21 2.59
CA GLY A 223 11.56 -18.63 1.28
C GLY A 223 10.51 -19.15 0.28
N THR A 224 9.21 -19.04 0.59
CA THR A 224 8.11 -19.41 -0.32
C THR A 224 7.73 -18.30 -1.31
N GLY A 225 8.37 -17.11 -1.21
CA GLY A 225 8.17 -15.99 -2.13
C GLY A 225 6.95 -15.11 -1.86
N LYS A 226 6.33 -15.20 -0.67
CA LYS A 226 5.12 -14.46 -0.28
C LYS A 226 5.11 -12.97 -0.66
N THR A 227 6.17 -12.24 -0.32
CA THR A 227 6.30 -10.81 -0.63
C THR A 227 6.27 -10.56 -2.13
N VAL A 228 7.00 -11.34 -2.91
CA VAL A 228 7.00 -11.21 -4.38
C VAL A 228 5.61 -11.51 -4.93
N VAL A 229 4.93 -12.53 -4.41
CA VAL A 229 3.53 -12.82 -4.75
C VAL A 229 2.63 -11.63 -4.42
N ALA A 230 2.79 -10.99 -3.26
CA ALA A 230 2.02 -9.81 -2.87
C ALA A 230 2.26 -8.62 -3.83
N LEU A 231 3.50 -8.37 -4.23
CA LEU A 231 3.87 -7.30 -5.17
C LEU A 231 3.31 -7.56 -6.57
N HIS A 232 3.45 -8.78 -7.07
CA HIS A 232 2.86 -9.17 -8.35
C HIS A 232 1.33 -9.10 -8.31
N ARG A 233 0.71 -9.55 -7.22
CA ARG A 233 -0.73 -9.42 -7.00
C ARG A 233 -1.15 -7.96 -7.02
N THR A 234 -0.42 -7.08 -6.34
CA THR A 234 -0.69 -5.62 -6.32
C THR A 234 -0.72 -5.07 -7.75
N ALA A 235 0.30 -5.39 -8.55
CA ALA A 235 0.38 -4.95 -9.95
C ALA A 235 -0.72 -5.57 -10.83
N TYR A 236 -1.07 -6.84 -10.61
CA TYR A 236 -2.17 -7.49 -11.30
C TYR A 236 -3.50 -6.82 -10.99
N LEU A 237 -3.80 -6.56 -9.72
CA LEU A 237 -5.06 -5.95 -9.29
C LEU A 237 -5.23 -4.52 -9.82
N LEU A 238 -4.16 -3.72 -9.85
CA LEU A 238 -4.16 -2.38 -10.47
C LEU A 238 -4.49 -2.42 -11.96
N TYR A 239 -4.07 -3.49 -12.64
CA TYR A 239 -4.38 -3.72 -14.04
C TYR A 239 -5.80 -4.30 -14.26
N ALA A 240 -6.19 -5.28 -13.45
CA ALA A 240 -7.39 -6.08 -13.66
C ALA A 240 -8.67 -5.45 -13.07
N ASP A 241 -8.56 -4.64 -12.01
CA ASP A 241 -9.70 -4.00 -11.35
C ASP A 241 -9.67 -2.47 -11.58
N PRO A 242 -10.52 -1.93 -12.47
CA PRO A 242 -10.58 -0.50 -12.78
C PRO A 242 -10.91 0.40 -11.56
N ARG A 243 -11.44 -0.17 -10.46
CA ARG A 243 -11.73 0.58 -9.23
C ARG A 243 -10.45 0.97 -8.48
N LEU A 244 -9.35 0.25 -8.69
CA LEU A 244 -8.10 0.45 -7.95
C LEU A 244 -7.17 1.48 -8.61
N GLY A 245 -7.51 1.97 -9.82
CA GLY A 245 -6.69 2.94 -10.54
C GLY A 245 -6.55 4.30 -9.83
N HIS A 246 -5.52 5.07 -10.20
CA HIS A 246 -5.06 6.31 -9.55
C HIS A 246 -6.13 7.41 -9.36
N ARG A 247 -7.27 7.33 -10.05
CA ARG A 247 -8.37 8.31 -9.95
C ARG A 247 -9.55 7.85 -9.08
N ARG A 248 -9.51 6.63 -8.50
CA ARG A 248 -10.69 5.96 -7.90
C ARG A 248 -10.45 5.26 -6.55
N GLY A 249 -9.36 5.60 -5.86
CA GLY A 249 -9.13 5.20 -4.46
C GLY A 249 -7.75 4.61 -4.18
N GLY A 250 -6.92 4.34 -5.18
CA GLY A 250 -5.51 3.97 -4.99
C GLY A 250 -5.28 2.68 -4.19
N VAL A 251 -4.01 2.34 -4.02
CA VAL A 251 -3.56 1.17 -3.25
C VAL A 251 -2.54 1.60 -2.21
N LEU A 252 -2.73 1.13 -0.98
CA LEU A 252 -1.76 1.28 0.11
C LEU A 252 -1.03 -0.03 0.32
N PHE A 253 0.29 0.00 0.34
CA PHE A 253 1.14 -1.13 0.68
C PHE A 253 1.84 -0.86 2.02
N VAL A 254 1.53 -1.68 3.02
CA VAL A 254 2.02 -1.57 4.38
C VAL A 254 3.10 -2.62 4.62
N GLY A 255 4.29 -2.17 4.98
CA GLY A 255 5.44 -3.03 5.29
C GLY A 255 5.89 -2.92 6.75
N PRO A 256 6.71 -3.88 7.24
CA PRO A 256 7.17 -3.94 8.63
C PRO A 256 8.13 -2.80 9.02
N HIS A 257 9.01 -2.35 8.10
CA HIS A 257 10.03 -1.34 8.40
C HIS A 257 10.57 -0.65 7.13
N GLN A 258 11.30 0.46 7.34
CA GLN A 258 11.80 1.32 6.25
C GLN A 258 12.80 0.64 5.30
N PRO A 259 13.82 -0.12 5.75
CA PRO A 259 14.70 -0.87 4.85
C PRO A 259 13.98 -1.82 3.90
N TYR A 260 12.89 -2.43 4.37
CA TYR A 260 12.04 -3.30 3.55
C TYR A 260 11.20 -2.50 2.55
N LEU A 261 10.63 -1.37 2.95
CA LEU A 261 9.87 -0.50 2.03
C LEU A 261 10.73 0.08 0.93
N ALA A 262 12.01 0.38 1.19
CA ALA A 262 12.95 0.81 0.17
C ALA A 262 13.11 -0.26 -0.93
N TYR A 263 13.24 -1.54 -0.55
CA TYR A 263 13.24 -2.66 -1.49
C TYR A 263 11.94 -2.73 -2.31
N VAL A 264 10.78 -2.63 -1.65
CA VAL A 264 9.47 -2.63 -2.34
C VAL A 264 9.35 -1.44 -3.32
N GLY A 265 9.85 -0.27 -2.93
CA GLY A 265 9.87 0.95 -3.72
C GLY A 265 10.69 0.83 -5.01
N ASP A 266 11.66 -0.07 -5.08
CA ASP A 266 12.40 -0.37 -6.31
C ASP A 266 11.68 -1.39 -7.20
N VAL A 267 10.96 -2.34 -6.59
CA VAL A 267 10.30 -3.46 -7.28
C VAL A 267 8.98 -3.05 -7.94
N LEU A 268 8.08 -2.31 -7.27
CA LEU A 268 6.78 -1.95 -7.85
C LEU A 268 6.89 -1.11 -9.14
N PRO A 269 7.78 -0.10 -9.23
CA PRO A 269 8.03 0.60 -10.49
C PRO A 269 8.59 -0.32 -11.58
N SER A 270 9.32 -1.37 -11.21
CA SER A 270 9.78 -2.38 -12.17
C SER A 270 8.62 -3.17 -12.77
N LEU A 271 7.54 -3.37 -12.02
CA LEU A 271 6.33 -4.01 -12.50
C LEU A 271 5.42 -3.05 -13.29
N GLY A 272 5.82 -1.79 -13.45
CA GLY A 272 5.09 -0.77 -14.19
C GLY A 272 4.08 0.03 -13.38
N GLU A 273 4.14 -0.04 -12.05
CA GLU A 273 3.18 0.62 -11.14
C GLU A 273 3.84 1.75 -10.34
N GLU A 274 3.34 2.99 -10.52
CA GLU A 274 3.78 4.18 -9.77
C GLU A 274 2.67 4.77 -8.88
N GLY A 275 1.51 4.10 -8.79
CA GLY A 275 0.31 4.56 -8.05
C GLY A 275 0.13 4.04 -6.64
N VAL A 276 1.09 3.24 -6.17
CA VAL A 276 1.00 2.59 -4.87
C VAL A 276 1.68 3.46 -3.84
N LEU A 277 0.95 3.84 -2.80
CA LEU A 277 1.54 4.47 -1.63
C LEU A 277 2.13 3.38 -0.75
N THR A 278 3.38 3.56 -0.32
CA THR A 278 4.08 2.65 0.57
C THR A 278 4.29 3.32 1.92
N CYS A 279 4.03 2.62 3.01
CA CYS A 279 4.25 3.14 4.35
C CYS A 279 4.44 2.01 5.38
N THR A 280 4.96 2.33 6.54
CA THR A 280 4.81 1.51 7.74
C THR A 280 3.54 1.94 8.47
N VAL A 281 3.04 1.12 9.41
CA VAL A 281 1.90 1.50 10.27
C VAL A 281 2.19 2.79 11.04
N ARG A 282 3.45 2.97 11.44
CA ARG A 282 3.91 4.15 12.19
C ARG A 282 3.81 5.42 11.36
N ASP A 283 4.08 5.36 10.06
CA ASP A 283 4.03 6.54 9.18
C ASP A 283 2.60 7.09 8.99
N LEU A 284 1.56 6.36 9.42
CA LEU A 284 0.17 6.81 9.37
C LEU A 284 -0.14 7.90 10.41
N VAL A 285 0.75 8.09 11.41
CA VAL A 285 0.52 8.95 12.57
C VAL A 285 1.67 9.98 12.69
N PRO A 286 1.38 11.29 12.72
CA PRO A 286 2.39 12.33 12.78
C PRO A 286 3.33 12.25 13.99
N GLU A 287 2.85 11.73 15.12
CA GLU A 287 3.57 11.61 16.38
C GLU A 287 4.56 10.43 16.41
N ALA A 288 4.54 9.57 15.39
CA ALA A 288 5.41 8.40 15.35
C ALA A 288 6.93 8.68 15.50
N PRO A 289 7.51 9.77 14.95
CA PRO A 289 8.93 10.07 15.13
C PRO A 289 9.33 10.38 16.58
N SER A 290 8.41 10.86 17.42
CA SER A 290 8.68 11.13 18.85
C SER A 290 8.35 9.94 19.74
N ALA A 291 7.55 8.98 19.26
CA ALA A 291 7.15 7.80 20.00
C ALA A 291 8.31 6.81 20.23
N ARG A 292 8.32 6.16 21.40
CA ARG A 292 9.34 5.18 21.80
C ARG A 292 8.74 3.78 22.00
N PRO A 293 9.54 2.70 22.04
CA PRO A 293 9.06 1.40 22.49
C PRO A 293 8.48 1.49 23.91
N GLU A 294 7.33 0.85 24.13
CA GLU A 294 6.73 0.73 25.47
C GLU A 294 7.57 -0.23 26.32
N PRO A 295 8.15 0.21 27.47
CA PRO A 295 8.97 -0.65 28.31
C PRO A 295 8.16 -1.75 29.03
N ASP A 296 6.89 -1.52 29.35
CA ASP A 296 6.04 -2.50 30.04
C ASP A 296 5.19 -3.31 29.05
N ALA A 297 5.51 -4.59 28.88
CA ALA A 297 4.79 -5.50 28.00
C ALA A 297 3.30 -5.65 28.37
N ARG A 298 2.93 -5.52 29.65
CA ARG A 298 1.52 -5.56 30.08
C ARG A 298 0.78 -4.31 29.60
N VAL A 299 1.41 -3.15 29.73
CA VAL A 299 0.83 -1.87 29.25
C VAL A 299 0.69 -1.89 27.73
N ALA A 300 1.70 -2.37 27.00
CA ALA A 300 1.65 -2.53 25.56
C ALA A 300 0.47 -3.43 25.13
N ALA A 301 0.28 -4.57 25.81
CA ALA A 301 -0.81 -5.49 25.53
C ALA A 301 -2.20 -4.89 25.80
N LEU A 302 -2.36 -4.08 26.86
CA LEU A 302 -3.62 -3.40 27.16
C LEU A 302 -3.98 -2.37 26.07
N LYS A 303 -2.99 -1.60 25.60
CA LYS A 303 -3.18 -0.59 24.54
C LYS A 303 -3.41 -1.22 23.16
N ALA A 304 -2.84 -2.39 22.92
CA ALA A 304 -2.98 -3.16 21.68
C ALA A 304 -4.38 -3.75 21.44
N ASP A 305 -5.23 -3.82 22.47
CA ASP A 305 -6.59 -4.37 22.41
C ASP A 305 -7.53 -3.42 21.64
N ALA A 306 -8.35 -3.97 20.72
CA ALA A 306 -9.35 -3.20 19.97
C ALA A 306 -10.33 -2.44 20.87
N ARG A 307 -10.63 -2.95 22.07
CA ARG A 307 -11.49 -2.27 23.05
C ARG A 307 -10.89 -0.95 23.51
N MET A 308 -9.56 -0.86 23.62
CA MET A 308 -8.90 0.39 24.00
C MET A 308 -9.10 1.46 22.92
N VAL A 309 -9.01 1.10 21.64
CA VAL A 309 -9.35 2.00 20.53
C VAL A 309 -10.82 2.41 20.58
N ALA A 310 -11.72 1.49 20.96
CA ALA A 310 -13.14 1.80 21.13
C ALA A 310 -13.43 2.77 22.29
N ALA A 311 -12.50 2.93 23.25
CA ALA A 311 -12.62 3.90 24.34
C ALA A 311 -12.54 5.36 23.87
N ILE A 312 -12.06 5.62 22.65
CA ILE A 312 -12.00 6.96 22.06
C ILE A 312 -13.41 7.53 21.81
N GLU A 313 -14.39 6.69 21.45
CA GLU A 313 -15.75 7.19 21.19
C GLU A 313 -16.42 7.74 22.45
N PRO A 314 -16.47 7.01 23.59
CA PRO A 314 -16.92 7.58 24.87
C PRO A 314 -16.11 8.81 25.31
N ALA A 315 -14.81 8.85 25.03
CA ALA A 315 -13.94 9.97 25.37
C ALA A 315 -14.38 11.26 24.65
N VAL A 316 -14.69 11.17 23.35
CA VAL A 316 -15.19 12.31 22.57
C VAL A 316 -16.63 12.66 22.94
N ALA A 317 -17.49 11.66 23.16
CA ALA A 317 -18.89 11.86 23.49
C ALA A 317 -19.12 12.70 24.77
N LEU A 318 -18.19 12.68 25.73
CA LEU A 318 -18.25 13.52 26.93
C LEU A 318 -18.26 15.03 26.60
N TYR A 319 -17.66 15.41 25.47
CA TYR A 319 -17.60 16.79 24.99
C TYR A 319 -18.71 17.13 23.99
N GLU A 320 -19.62 16.18 23.72
CA GLU A 320 -20.79 16.34 22.84
C GLU A 320 -22.09 16.33 23.67
N GLU A 321 -22.01 16.57 25.00
CA GLU A 321 -23.19 16.65 25.87
C GLU A 321 -23.81 18.06 25.85
N PRO A 322 -25.10 18.21 25.48
CA PRO A 322 -25.76 19.50 25.40
C PRO A 322 -25.97 20.14 26.78
N PRO A 323 -25.92 21.49 26.88
CA PRO A 323 -26.23 22.19 28.12
C PRO A 323 -27.66 21.91 28.63
N THR A 324 -27.77 21.63 29.93
CA THR A 324 -29.08 21.38 30.59
C THR A 324 -29.75 22.64 31.12
N GLU A 325 -29.00 23.73 31.28
CA GLU A 325 -29.51 25.02 31.77
C GLU A 325 -29.90 25.93 30.59
N PRO A 326 -31.07 26.58 30.64
CA PRO A 326 -31.48 27.49 29.57
C PRO A 326 -30.64 28.77 29.58
N LEU A 327 -30.38 29.32 28.39
CA LEU A 327 -29.58 30.54 28.21
C LEU A 327 -30.46 31.67 27.68
N LEU A 328 -30.49 32.81 28.37
CA LEU A 328 -31.12 34.02 27.86
C LEU A 328 -30.14 34.77 26.95
N VAL A 329 -30.54 35.02 25.71
CA VAL A 329 -29.77 35.76 24.71
C VAL A 329 -30.42 37.11 24.50
N GLU A 330 -29.77 38.16 25.01
CA GLU A 330 -30.24 39.54 24.86
C GLU A 330 -29.88 40.06 23.48
N THR A 331 -30.88 40.55 22.73
CA THR A 331 -30.67 41.13 21.40
C THR A 331 -31.32 42.51 21.26
N PRO A 332 -30.92 43.33 20.27
CA PRO A 332 -31.53 44.64 20.05
C PRO A 332 -33.04 44.62 19.78
N TRP A 333 -33.61 43.46 19.45
CA TRP A 333 -35.01 43.30 19.04
C TRP A 333 -35.85 42.51 20.05
N GLY A 334 -35.22 41.97 21.09
CA GLY A 334 -35.88 41.17 22.12
C GLY A 334 -34.96 40.11 22.70
N ASP A 335 -35.30 39.65 23.90
CA ASP A 335 -34.56 38.58 24.57
C ASP A 335 -35.13 37.22 24.16
N VAL A 336 -34.25 36.31 23.76
CA VAL A 336 -34.64 34.96 23.35
C VAL A 336 -34.08 33.95 24.33
N LEU A 337 -34.94 33.06 24.82
CA LEU A 337 -34.50 31.94 25.66
C LEU A 337 -34.14 30.74 24.78
N LEU A 338 -32.90 30.27 24.87
CA LEU A 338 -32.45 29.00 24.33
C LEU A 338 -32.67 27.90 25.39
N THR A 339 -33.56 26.96 25.11
CA THR A 339 -33.95 25.91 26.06
C THR A 339 -33.03 24.69 25.97
N ALA A 340 -33.05 23.83 26.99
CA ALA A 340 -32.28 22.57 26.97
C ALA A 340 -32.71 21.63 25.82
N GLY A 341 -33.99 21.65 25.43
CA GLY A 341 -34.48 20.86 24.29
C GLY A 341 -33.93 21.34 22.96
N GLU A 342 -33.77 22.66 22.80
CA GLU A 342 -33.19 23.26 21.58
C GLU A 342 -31.68 23.10 21.52
N TRP A 343 -30.99 23.11 22.67
CA TRP A 343 -29.60 22.71 22.74
C TRP A 343 -29.41 21.29 22.24
N ALA A 344 -30.25 20.35 22.70
CA ALA A 344 -30.21 18.97 22.24
C ALA A 344 -30.52 18.85 20.74
N GLU A 345 -31.54 19.55 20.25
CA GLU A 345 -31.88 19.59 18.82
C GLU A 345 -30.71 20.07 17.96
N ALA A 346 -30.02 21.14 18.38
CA ALA A 346 -28.86 21.64 17.65
C ALA A 346 -27.67 20.68 17.70
N PHE A 347 -27.46 19.99 18.82
CA PHE A 347 -26.36 19.02 18.99
C PHE A 347 -26.58 17.73 18.17
N ASP A 348 -27.85 17.39 17.91
CA ASP A 348 -28.24 16.25 17.05
C ASP A 348 -28.26 16.60 15.54
N SER A 349 -27.93 17.85 15.16
CA SER A 349 -27.95 18.29 13.76
C SER A 349 -26.88 17.67 12.83
N PRO A 350 -25.65 17.33 13.29
CA PRO A 350 -24.62 16.80 12.41
C PRO A 350 -24.94 15.40 11.87
N ASP A 351 -24.56 15.14 10.61
CA ASP A 351 -24.70 13.81 10.03
C ASP A 351 -23.86 12.77 10.81
N PRO A 352 -24.37 11.52 10.96
CA PRO A 352 -23.63 10.45 11.61
C PRO A 352 -22.24 10.23 10.98
N GLY A 353 -21.20 10.26 11.82
CA GLY A 353 -19.81 10.08 11.39
C GLY A 353 -19.08 11.38 11.03
N THR A 354 -19.74 12.53 11.14
CA THR A 354 -19.07 13.83 11.05
C THR A 354 -18.06 13.98 12.20
N PRO A 355 -16.78 14.32 11.92
CA PRO A 355 -15.81 14.52 12.98
C PRO A 355 -16.17 15.67 13.92
N HIS A 356 -15.84 15.55 15.21
CA HIS A 356 -16.24 16.49 16.27
C HIS A 356 -15.93 17.97 15.95
N ASN A 357 -14.69 18.27 15.56
CA ASN A 357 -14.25 19.63 15.25
C ASN A 357 -14.89 20.17 13.96
N LEU A 358 -15.32 19.28 13.07
CA LEU A 358 -16.01 19.64 11.84
C LEU A 358 -17.50 19.90 12.08
N ALA A 359 -18.14 19.05 12.89
CA ALA A 359 -19.54 19.14 13.30
C ALA A 359 -19.85 20.44 14.06
N ARG A 360 -18.85 21.01 14.75
CA ARG A 360 -18.96 22.28 15.48
C ARG A 360 -19.55 23.42 14.63
N ASP A 361 -19.27 23.46 13.33
CA ASP A 361 -19.84 24.49 12.45
C ASP A 361 -21.34 24.24 12.19
N ASP A 362 -21.73 23.00 11.95
CA ASP A 362 -23.11 22.59 11.70
C ASP A 362 -23.99 22.82 12.94
N VAL A 363 -23.50 22.43 14.13
CA VAL A 363 -24.18 22.68 15.41
C VAL A 363 -24.33 24.18 15.65
N TRP A 364 -23.29 24.98 15.40
CA TRP A 364 -23.36 26.43 15.59
C TRP A 364 -24.37 27.10 14.66
N ASP A 365 -24.38 26.70 13.39
CA ASP A 365 -25.31 27.23 12.40
C ASP A 365 -26.76 26.86 12.76
N GLU A 366 -27.00 25.66 13.31
CA GLU A 366 -28.31 25.25 13.80
C GLU A 366 -28.75 26.04 15.05
N VAL A 367 -27.88 26.24 16.03
CA VAL A 367 -28.17 27.11 17.21
C VAL A 367 -28.59 28.51 16.75
N VAL A 368 -27.86 29.09 15.80
CA VAL A 368 -28.17 30.41 15.25
C VAL A 368 -29.48 30.39 14.46
N SER A 369 -29.78 29.30 13.74
CA SER A 369 -31.02 29.10 13.00
C SER A 369 -32.23 29.10 13.93
N ILE A 370 -32.21 28.27 14.98
CA ILE A 370 -33.27 28.17 16.00
C ILE A 370 -33.54 29.55 16.64
N LEU A 371 -32.48 30.26 17.04
CA LEU A 371 -32.60 31.59 17.64
C LEU A 371 -33.13 32.64 16.65
N ALA A 372 -32.67 32.62 15.40
CA ALA A 372 -33.13 33.53 14.36
C ALA A 372 -34.62 33.30 14.04
N ASP A 373 -35.09 32.05 14.03
CA ASP A 373 -36.48 31.70 13.80
C ASP A 373 -37.38 32.19 14.94
N LYS A 374 -36.92 32.06 16.19
CA LYS A 374 -37.60 32.64 17.35
C LYS A 374 -37.69 34.16 17.28
N LEU A 375 -36.60 34.84 16.94
CA LEU A 375 -36.57 36.30 16.77
C LEU A 375 -37.54 36.81 15.72
N ARG A 376 -37.78 36.03 14.66
CA ARG A 376 -38.72 36.35 13.58
C ARG A 376 -40.17 36.00 13.89
N SER A 377 -40.43 35.27 14.98
CA SER A 377 -41.80 34.93 15.36
C SER A 377 -42.58 36.15 15.84
N ASP A 378 -43.88 36.19 15.52
CA ASP A 378 -44.78 37.32 15.76
C ASP A 378 -44.87 37.74 17.25
N GLU A 379 -44.44 36.89 18.19
CA GLU A 379 -44.49 37.14 19.63
C GLU A 379 -43.46 38.19 20.12
N LEU A 380 -42.38 38.41 19.37
CA LEU A 380 -41.28 39.33 19.74
C LEU A 380 -41.34 40.69 19.02
N GLY A 381 -42.33 40.91 18.15
CA GLY A 381 -42.64 42.23 17.58
C GLY A 381 -41.62 42.75 16.53
N SER A 382 -40.97 41.85 15.79
CA SER A 382 -39.83 42.17 14.94
C SER A 382 -40.16 42.46 13.46
N ASP A 383 -41.24 43.23 13.23
CA ASP A 383 -41.67 43.62 11.88
C ASP A 383 -40.53 44.22 11.05
N GLY A 384 -40.09 43.47 10.03
CA GLY A 384 -39.08 43.90 9.06
C GLY A 384 -37.64 43.39 9.27
N LEU A 385 -37.38 42.46 10.20
CA LEU A 385 -36.06 41.85 10.31
C LEU A 385 -35.73 40.88 9.16
N SER A 386 -34.65 41.17 8.45
CA SER A 386 -34.05 40.20 7.52
C SER A 386 -33.37 39.07 8.31
N GLY A 387 -33.53 37.83 7.83
CA GLY A 387 -32.86 36.66 8.42
C GLY A 387 -31.34 36.83 8.49
N ASP A 388 -30.74 37.54 7.54
CA ASP A 388 -29.29 37.78 7.51
C ASP A 388 -28.82 38.75 8.61
N ASP A 389 -29.67 39.71 9.00
CA ASP A 389 -29.35 40.66 10.07
C ASP A 389 -29.46 39.99 11.44
N ALA A 390 -30.47 39.15 11.65
CA ALA A 390 -30.63 38.34 12.85
C ALA A 390 -29.42 37.40 13.04
N ARG A 391 -29.04 36.64 12.00
CA ARG A 391 -27.85 35.77 12.04
C ARG A 391 -26.56 36.53 12.33
N ARG A 392 -26.40 37.74 11.78
CA ARG A 392 -25.20 38.57 11.99
C ARG A 392 -25.04 39.03 13.43
N VAL A 393 -26.14 39.41 14.09
CA VAL A 393 -26.12 39.85 15.49
C VAL A 393 -25.90 38.68 16.43
N LEU A 394 -26.64 37.58 16.25
CA LEU A 394 -26.47 36.35 17.02
C LEU A 394 -25.05 35.79 16.88
N GLY A 395 -24.49 35.80 15.65
CA GLY A 395 -23.14 35.35 15.37
C GLY A 395 -22.02 36.11 16.10
N ARG A 396 -22.31 37.35 16.55
CA ARG A 396 -21.40 38.23 17.29
C ARG A 396 -21.73 38.36 18.78
N HIS A 397 -22.79 37.69 19.25
CA HIS A 397 -23.19 37.74 20.65
C HIS A 397 -22.18 37.01 21.53
N GLY A 398 -21.46 37.75 22.39
CA GLY A 398 -20.35 37.22 23.19
C GLY A 398 -20.77 36.10 24.14
N GLY A 399 -21.85 36.30 24.91
CA GLY A 399 -22.32 35.32 25.89
C GLY A 399 -22.83 34.01 25.27
N LEU A 400 -23.42 34.09 24.07
CA LEU A 400 -23.87 32.90 23.33
C LEU A 400 -22.67 32.11 22.82
N ARG A 401 -21.68 32.82 22.27
CA ARG A 401 -20.46 32.21 21.75
C ARG A 401 -19.62 31.57 22.85
N GLU A 402 -19.52 32.21 24.01
CA GLU A 402 -18.79 31.66 25.17
C GLU A 402 -19.50 30.43 25.76
N ALA A 403 -20.83 30.46 25.84
CA ALA A 403 -21.60 29.29 26.26
C ALA A 403 -21.41 28.11 25.28
N PHE A 404 -21.44 28.39 23.98
CA PHE A 404 -21.21 27.38 22.95
C PHE A 404 -19.77 26.85 22.97
N ASP A 405 -18.76 27.71 23.06
CA ASP A 405 -17.34 27.30 23.11
C ASP A 405 -17.04 26.40 24.31
N ARG A 406 -17.80 26.55 25.41
CA ARG A 406 -17.71 25.68 26.58
C ARG A 406 -18.44 24.35 26.40
N ALA A 407 -19.58 24.37 25.72
CA ALA A 407 -20.39 23.19 25.49
C ALA A 407 -19.85 22.31 24.36
N TRP A 408 -19.21 22.89 23.35
CA TRP A 408 -18.59 22.20 22.21
C TRP A 408 -17.17 22.75 21.97
N PRO A 409 -16.18 22.34 22.79
CA PRO A 409 -14.81 22.82 22.69
C PRO A 409 -14.12 22.33 21.40
N LEU A 410 -13.07 23.02 20.97
CA LEU A 410 -12.15 22.47 19.96
C LEU A 410 -11.11 21.61 20.67
N ILE A 411 -10.97 20.36 20.23
CA ILE A 411 -10.14 19.37 20.91
C ILE A 411 -9.04 18.89 19.96
N GLU A 412 -7.80 18.89 20.45
CA GLU A 412 -6.67 18.23 19.79
C GLU A 412 -6.60 16.76 20.19
N HIS A 413 -6.29 15.88 19.24
CA HIS A 413 -6.24 14.43 19.49
C HIS A 413 -5.16 14.02 20.48
N THR A 414 -4.05 14.76 20.54
CA THR A 414 -2.98 14.55 21.52
C THR A 414 -3.45 14.84 22.94
N ASP A 415 -4.26 15.88 23.13
CA ASP A 415 -4.77 16.26 24.46
C ASP A 415 -5.79 15.25 24.95
N LEU A 416 -6.72 14.84 24.09
CA LEU A 416 -7.73 13.82 24.41
C LEU A 416 -7.07 12.51 24.88
N VAL A 417 -6.07 12.03 24.13
CA VAL A 417 -5.35 10.80 24.47
C VAL A 417 -4.44 11.01 25.68
N GLY A 418 -3.83 12.18 25.83
CA GLY A 418 -3.04 12.54 27.00
C GLY A 418 -3.86 12.46 28.29
N ASP A 419 -5.09 12.96 28.28
CA ASP A 419 -6.02 12.95 29.42
C ASP A 419 -6.42 11.54 29.86
N LEU A 420 -6.52 10.58 28.92
CA LEU A 420 -6.75 9.17 29.25
C LEU A 420 -5.64 8.61 30.16
N TRP A 421 -4.42 9.14 30.07
CA TRP A 421 -3.29 8.63 30.84
C TRP A 421 -3.00 9.44 32.10
N THR A 422 -3.48 10.68 32.19
CA THR A 422 -3.25 11.56 33.35
C THR A 422 -4.40 11.52 34.36
N VAL A 423 -5.65 11.32 33.90
CA VAL A 423 -6.88 11.39 34.72
C VAL A 423 -7.54 10.00 34.88
N PRO A 424 -7.32 9.29 36.02
CA PRO A 424 -7.84 7.93 36.20
C PRO A 424 -9.37 7.83 36.19
N ALA A 425 -10.08 8.88 36.62
CA ALA A 425 -11.53 8.90 36.58
C ALA A 425 -12.07 8.93 35.15
N TYR A 426 -11.39 9.68 34.28
CA TYR A 426 -11.71 9.79 32.86
C TYR A 426 -11.47 8.47 32.12
N LEU A 427 -10.31 7.82 32.36
CA LEU A 427 -10.02 6.50 31.79
C LEU A 427 -11.05 5.44 32.22
N ARG A 428 -11.47 5.43 33.49
CA ARG A 428 -12.50 4.48 33.98
C ARG A 428 -13.86 4.71 33.35
N HIS A 429 -14.21 5.95 33.04
CA HIS A 429 -15.45 6.27 32.35
C HIS A 429 -15.41 5.74 30.90
N CYS A 430 -14.30 5.97 30.21
CA CYS A 430 -14.15 5.58 28.79
C CYS A 430 -13.89 4.08 28.59
N ALA A 431 -13.20 3.44 29.55
CA ALA A 431 -12.82 2.04 29.52
C ALA A 431 -13.23 1.30 30.82
N PRO A 432 -14.54 1.10 31.05
CA PRO A 432 -15.06 0.53 32.31
C PRO A 432 -14.70 -0.94 32.55
N TRP A 433 -14.18 -1.64 31.54
CA TRP A 433 -13.72 -3.04 31.66
C TRP A 433 -12.33 -3.17 32.28
N LEU A 434 -11.59 -2.08 32.45
CA LEU A 434 -10.27 -2.10 33.07
C LEU A 434 -10.38 -2.29 34.58
N SER A 435 -9.55 -3.17 35.12
CA SER A 435 -9.39 -3.30 36.56
C SER A 435 -8.65 -2.09 37.15
N PRO A 436 -8.80 -1.81 38.46
CA PRO A 436 -8.09 -0.71 39.12
C PRO A 436 -6.56 -0.77 38.95
N ASP A 437 -5.98 -1.98 38.95
CA ASP A 437 -4.54 -2.19 38.78
C ASP A 437 -4.08 -1.87 37.35
N GLU A 438 -4.91 -2.17 36.34
CA GLU A 438 -4.62 -1.84 34.94
C GLU A 438 -4.71 -0.34 34.68
N VAL A 439 -5.72 0.33 35.25
CA VAL A 439 -5.83 1.80 35.21
C VAL A 439 -4.60 2.45 35.85
N GLN A 440 -4.12 1.91 36.97
CA GLN A 440 -2.94 2.44 37.63
C GLN A 440 -1.65 2.18 36.85
N ALA A 441 -1.56 1.06 36.13
CA ALA A 441 -0.42 0.75 35.25
C ALA A 441 -0.38 1.63 34.00
N LEU A 442 -1.54 2.02 33.45
CA LEU A 442 -1.65 2.90 32.28
C LEU A 442 -1.38 4.39 32.59
N ARG A 443 -1.30 4.76 33.87
CA ARG A 443 -1.12 6.14 34.29
C ARG A 443 0.29 6.64 34.01
N ARG A 444 0.41 7.83 33.44
CA ARG A 444 1.69 8.51 33.21
C ARG A 444 1.69 9.93 33.79
N ASN A 445 2.87 10.45 34.12
CA ASN A 445 3.05 11.83 34.58
C ASN A 445 3.18 12.81 33.42
N ASP A 446 3.86 12.40 32.36
CA ASP A 446 4.04 13.18 31.14
C ASP A 446 3.07 12.68 30.07
N PRO A 447 2.00 13.43 29.73
CA PRO A 447 0.98 13.01 28.77
C PRO A 447 1.55 12.79 27.36
N GLU A 448 2.61 13.52 26.98
CA GLU A 448 3.19 13.51 25.63
C GLU A 448 4.36 12.54 25.47
N ALA A 449 4.70 11.77 26.51
CA ALA A 449 5.68 10.70 26.44
C ALA A 449 5.13 9.51 25.64
N TRP A 450 4.94 9.71 24.33
CA TRP A 450 4.30 8.76 23.44
C TRP A 450 5.11 7.49 23.27
N THR A 451 4.38 6.39 23.22
CA THR A 451 4.91 5.07 22.89
C THR A 451 4.34 4.58 21.57
N HIS A 452 4.98 3.61 20.92
CA HIS A 452 4.43 2.99 19.71
C HIS A 452 3.02 2.43 19.95
N ALA A 453 2.74 1.95 21.18
CA ALA A 453 1.44 1.43 21.56
C ALA A 453 0.35 2.50 21.68
N ASP A 454 0.70 3.79 21.75
CA ASP A 454 -0.25 4.91 21.78
C ASP A 454 -0.70 5.34 20.36
N LEU A 455 0.07 5.01 19.32
CA LEU A 455 -0.18 5.47 17.95
C LEU A 455 -1.57 5.10 17.42
N PRO A 456 -2.10 3.87 17.63
CA PRO A 456 -3.46 3.55 17.19
C PRO A 456 -4.56 4.39 17.86
N LEU A 457 -4.33 4.80 19.11
CA LEU A 457 -5.26 5.63 19.88
C LEU A 457 -5.24 7.08 19.38
N LEU A 458 -4.04 7.60 19.13
CA LEU A 458 -3.84 8.92 18.51
C LEU A 458 -4.47 8.98 17.11
N ASP A 459 -4.28 7.93 16.29
CA ASP A 459 -4.90 7.82 14.98
C ASP A 459 -6.43 7.83 15.06
N ALA A 460 -6.98 7.00 15.95
CA ALA A 460 -8.43 6.91 16.15
C ALA A 460 -9.04 8.23 16.63
N ALA A 461 -8.37 8.92 17.56
CA ALA A 461 -8.75 10.23 18.06
C ALA A 461 -8.66 11.29 16.96
N ARG A 462 -7.57 11.33 16.19
CA ARG A 462 -7.37 12.28 15.08
C ARG A 462 -8.46 12.15 14.02
N LEU A 463 -8.85 10.93 13.67
CA LEU A 463 -9.93 10.67 12.72
C LEU A 463 -11.31 11.05 13.26
N ARG A 464 -11.60 10.76 14.55
CA ARG A 464 -12.90 11.08 15.17
C ARG A 464 -13.07 12.57 15.47
N LEU A 465 -11.99 13.24 15.86
CA LEU A 465 -12.00 14.68 16.12
C LEU A 465 -11.95 15.49 14.83
N GLY A 466 -11.21 15.01 13.82
CA GLY A 466 -10.90 15.77 12.64
C GLY A 466 -9.92 16.91 12.93
N ASP A 467 -9.42 17.54 11.88
CA ASP A 467 -8.42 18.60 12.02
C ASP A 467 -9.05 19.89 12.57
N PRO A 468 -8.60 20.41 13.73
CA PRO A 468 -9.19 21.59 14.37
C PRO A 468 -9.01 22.89 13.58
N GLU A 469 -8.04 22.96 12.67
CA GLU A 469 -7.89 24.06 11.72
C GLU A 469 -8.69 23.86 10.44
N ALA A 470 -9.26 22.67 10.19
CA ALA A 470 -10.01 22.42 8.95
C ALA A 470 -11.26 23.30 8.83
N SER A 471 -11.95 23.64 9.94
CA SER A 471 -13.02 24.65 9.91
C SER A 471 -12.48 26.02 9.47
N ARG A 472 -11.35 26.47 10.03
CA ARG A 472 -10.72 27.75 9.64
C ARG A 472 -10.29 27.73 8.18
N ARG A 473 -9.77 26.62 7.68
CA ARG A 473 -9.40 26.45 6.27
C ARG A 473 -10.63 26.42 5.37
N ARG A 474 -11.68 25.66 5.71
CA ARG A 474 -12.96 25.65 4.98
C ARG A 474 -13.57 27.05 4.91
N ARG A 475 -13.60 27.80 6.00
CA ARG A 475 -14.06 29.20 6.01
C ARG A 475 -13.19 30.11 5.14
N ARG A 476 -11.86 29.94 5.13
CA ARG A 476 -10.96 30.69 4.24
C ARG A 476 -11.20 30.34 2.77
N THR A 477 -11.35 29.06 2.45
CA THR A 477 -11.67 28.55 1.10
C THR A 477 -13.03 29.06 0.66
N ALA A 478 -14.09 28.88 1.45
CA ALA A 478 -15.43 29.38 1.16
C ALA A 478 -15.47 30.90 1.03
N ALA A 479 -14.73 31.65 1.85
CA ALA A 479 -14.60 33.10 1.70
C ALA A 479 -13.81 33.50 0.44
N ALA A 480 -12.80 32.73 0.05
CA ALA A 480 -12.06 32.93 -1.20
C ALA A 480 -12.95 32.61 -2.42
N GLU A 481 -13.67 31.49 -2.39
CA GLU A 481 -14.68 31.12 -3.40
C GLU A 481 -15.78 32.17 -3.50
N ALA A 482 -16.31 32.65 -2.37
CA ALA A 482 -17.34 33.69 -2.36
C ALA A 482 -16.82 35.00 -2.96
N ARG A 483 -15.60 35.42 -2.61
CA ARG A 483 -14.95 36.60 -3.22
C ARG A 483 -14.75 36.42 -4.73
N GLU A 484 -14.31 35.25 -5.16
CA GLU A 484 -14.10 34.97 -6.58
C GLU A 484 -15.44 34.89 -7.33
N ARG A 485 -16.49 34.33 -6.73
CA ARG A 485 -17.86 34.37 -7.27
C ARG A 485 -18.38 35.79 -7.41
N THR A 486 -18.17 36.65 -6.41
CA THR A 486 -18.55 38.08 -6.49
C THR A 486 -17.80 38.77 -7.63
N ARG A 487 -16.48 38.58 -7.72
CA ARG A 487 -15.64 39.15 -8.78
C ARG A 487 -16.07 38.66 -10.17
N MET A 488 -16.34 37.37 -10.33
CA MET A 488 -16.81 36.80 -11.59
C MET A 488 -18.21 37.33 -11.96
N GLY A 489 -19.07 37.55 -10.96
CA GLY A 489 -20.35 38.23 -11.12
C GLY A 489 -20.19 39.65 -11.67
N GLU A 490 -19.27 40.44 -11.10
CA GLU A 490 -18.95 41.79 -11.58
C GLU A 490 -18.41 41.79 -13.02
N VAL A 491 -17.51 40.86 -13.36
CA VAL A 491 -16.98 40.72 -14.74
C VAL A 491 -18.08 40.36 -15.73
N ILE A 492 -19.00 39.46 -15.36
CA ILE A 492 -20.15 39.09 -16.20
C ILE A 492 -21.05 40.30 -16.41
N ASP A 493 -21.34 41.08 -15.37
CA ASP A 493 -22.17 42.29 -15.47
C ASP A 493 -21.50 43.40 -16.30
N ASP A 494 -20.18 43.56 -16.21
CA ASP A 494 -19.40 44.50 -17.02
C ASP A 494 -19.39 44.10 -18.51
N LEU A 495 -19.21 42.81 -18.81
CA LEU A 495 -19.35 42.25 -20.17
C LEU A 495 -20.76 42.45 -20.72
N ARG A 496 -21.79 42.29 -19.89
CA ARG A 496 -23.20 42.53 -20.26
C ARG A 496 -23.47 43.99 -20.58
N THR A 497 -22.86 44.90 -19.82
CA THR A 497 -22.97 46.35 -20.02
C THR A 497 -22.28 46.76 -21.31
N THR A 498 -21.05 46.29 -21.52
CA THR A 498 -20.27 46.51 -22.75
C THR A 498 -20.98 45.96 -24.00
N ALA A 499 -21.57 44.77 -23.93
CA ALA A 499 -22.31 44.18 -25.05
C ALA A 499 -23.53 45.00 -25.46
N ARG A 500 -24.24 45.61 -24.50
CA ARG A 500 -25.35 46.54 -24.77
C ARG A 500 -24.90 47.86 -25.38
N GLU A 501 -23.78 48.40 -24.90
CA GLU A 501 -23.28 49.70 -25.36
C GLU A 501 -22.68 49.64 -26.77
N THR A 502 -22.12 48.49 -27.16
CA THR A 502 -21.49 48.27 -28.47
C THR A 502 -22.46 47.86 -29.59
N GLY A 503 -23.75 47.65 -29.30
CA GLY A 503 -24.77 47.29 -30.30
C GLY A 503 -24.56 45.90 -30.92
N ALA A 504 -23.94 44.97 -30.19
CA ALA A 504 -23.61 43.62 -30.66
C ALA A 504 -24.81 42.64 -30.60
N ASP A 505 -26.01 43.11 -30.95
CA ASP A 505 -27.28 42.36 -30.81
C ASP A 505 -27.36 41.10 -31.70
N ALA A 506 -26.44 40.91 -32.66
CA ALA A 506 -26.43 39.76 -33.57
C ALA A 506 -25.37 38.68 -33.25
N LEU A 507 -24.40 38.95 -32.36
CA LEU A 507 -23.30 38.02 -32.03
C LEU A 507 -23.15 37.80 -30.50
N GLY A 508 -23.69 38.68 -29.67
CA GLY A 508 -23.52 38.64 -28.21
C GLY A 508 -24.52 37.76 -27.47
N ASP A 509 -25.76 37.63 -27.97
CA ASP A 509 -26.84 36.99 -27.20
C ASP A 509 -26.62 35.49 -27.01
N GLY A 510 -25.98 34.81 -27.97
CA GLY A 510 -25.63 33.39 -27.87
C GLY A 510 -24.47 33.09 -26.91
N LEU A 511 -23.43 33.94 -26.88
CA LEU A 511 -22.26 33.75 -26.01
C LEU A 511 -22.57 34.14 -24.57
N VAL A 512 -23.35 35.21 -24.39
CA VAL A 512 -23.82 35.69 -23.08
C VAL A 512 -24.89 34.76 -22.51
N SER A 513 -25.79 34.20 -23.33
CA SER A 513 -26.76 33.17 -22.92
C SER A 513 -26.08 31.85 -22.50
N MET A 514 -25.01 31.43 -23.18
CA MET A 514 -24.22 30.25 -22.77
C MET A 514 -23.46 30.45 -21.44
N LEU A 515 -23.18 31.68 -21.04
CA LEU A 515 -22.56 32.03 -19.75
C LEU A 515 -23.57 32.15 -18.59
N VAL A 516 -24.88 32.03 -18.86
CA VAL A 516 -25.99 32.27 -17.91
C VAL A 516 -26.52 30.99 -17.28
N HIS A 517 -26.12 29.80 -17.75
CA HIS A 517 -26.44 28.56 -17.04
C HIS A 517 -25.63 28.44 -15.74
N ASP A 518 -26.32 28.28 -14.61
CA ASP A 518 -25.73 28.12 -13.26
C ASP A 518 -24.65 27.02 -13.19
N ASP A 519 -24.71 26.04 -14.09
CA ASP A 519 -23.73 24.95 -14.20
C ASP A 519 -22.31 25.42 -14.56
N LEU A 520 -22.16 26.51 -15.34
CA LEU A 520 -20.85 27.04 -15.76
C LEU A 520 -20.25 28.05 -14.76
N ARG A 521 -21.08 28.68 -13.92
CA ARG A 521 -20.60 29.52 -12.79
C ARG A 521 -19.84 28.69 -11.76
N THR A 522 -20.23 27.42 -11.60
CA THR A 522 -19.57 26.44 -10.73
C THR A 522 -18.26 25.95 -11.36
N ALA A 523 -18.21 25.78 -12.69
CA ALA A 523 -17.04 25.28 -13.42
C ALA A 523 -15.95 26.33 -13.68
N LEU A 524 -16.22 27.63 -13.45
CA LEU A 524 -15.29 28.75 -13.63
C LEU A 524 -14.56 29.17 -12.34
N VAL A 525 -14.84 28.49 -11.22
CA VAL A 525 -14.05 28.67 -9.98
C VAL A 525 -12.69 28.00 -10.20
N ASP A 526 -11.62 28.81 -10.19
CA ASP A 526 -10.24 28.32 -10.34
C ASP A 526 -9.83 27.54 -9.08
N ASP A 527 -10.01 26.21 -9.10
CA ASP A 527 -9.53 25.29 -8.04
C ASP A 527 -8.02 25.42 -7.81
N GLY A 528 -7.26 25.94 -8.78
CA GLY A 528 -5.83 26.22 -8.67
C GLY A 528 -5.46 27.47 -7.87
N ALA A 529 -6.44 28.35 -7.58
CA ALA A 529 -6.26 29.55 -6.75
C ALA A 529 -6.53 29.30 -5.26
N LEU A 530 -7.08 28.13 -4.92
CA LEU A 530 -7.29 27.71 -3.54
C LEU A 530 -5.96 27.23 -2.93
N PRO A 531 -5.66 27.57 -1.67
CA PRO A 531 -4.45 27.11 -1.01
C PRO A 531 -4.46 25.58 -0.89
N THR A 532 -3.72 24.91 -1.78
CA THR A 532 -3.40 23.48 -1.70
C THR A 532 -2.43 23.26 -0.55
N THR A 533 -2.98 23.21 0.67
CA THR A 533 -2.23 22.84 1.88
C THR A 533 -2.33 21.33 2.10
N GLY A 534 -1.25 20.76 2.66
CA GLY A 534 -0.87 19.35 2.56
C GLY A 534 -1.96 18.37 2.94
N ILE A 535 -2.61 17.80 1.93
CA ILE A 535 -3.49 16.63 2.09
C ILE A 535 -2.61 15.50 2.62
N ASP A 536 -2.95 14.98 3.79
CA ASP A 536 -2.38 13.74 4.31
C ASP A 536 -2.76 12.60 3.35
N ARG A 537 -1.84 12.26 2.45
CA ARG A 537 -2.07 11.23 1.42
C ARG A 537 -2.29 9.84 2.03
N LEU A 538 -1.90 9.63 3.29
CA LEU A 538 -2.05 8.38 4.01
C LEU A 538 -3.36 8.31 4.82
N ALA A 539 -4.15 9.39 4.86
CA ALA A 539 -5.45 9.39 5.53
C ALA A 539 -6.51 8.52 4.83
N GLY A 540 -6.31 8.22 3.54
CA GLY A 540 -7.25 7.45 2.73
C GLY A 540 -8.52 8.24 2.34
N PRO A 541 -9.61 7.57 1.94
CA PRO A 541 -9.77 6.12 1.88
C PRO A 541 -9.00 5.47 0.72
N PHE A 542 -8.56 4.23 0.94
CA PHE A 542 -7.92 3.35 -0.02
C PHE A 542 -8.89 2.31 -0.56
N ALA A 543 -8.83 2.05 -1.87
CA ALA A 543 -9.68 1.05 -2.51
C ALA A 543 -9.21 -0.39 -2.21
N HIS A 544 -7.89 -0.58 -2.03
CA HIS A 544 -7.26 -1.84 -1.61
C HIS A 544 -6.07 -1.58 -0.70
N VAL A 545 -5.87 -2.42 0.32
CA VAL A 545 -4.69 -2.37 1.19
C VAL A 545 -3.97 -3.71 1.20
N VAL A 546 -2.67 -3.65 0.96
CA VAL A 546 -1.75 -4.80 1.04
C VAL A 546 -0.95 -4.67 2.30
N VAL A 547 -0.85 -5.74 3.07
CA VAL A 547 -0.19 -5.76 4.37
C VAL A 547 0.77 -6.94 4.39
N ASP A 548 2.08 -6.68 4.41
CA ASP A 548 3.09 -7.72 4.59
C ASP A 548 3.55 -7.83 6.04
N GLU A 549 4.00 -9.02 6.42
CA GLU A 549 4.32 -9.41 7.80
C GLU A 549 3.16 -9.14 8.78
N ALA A 550 1.94 -9.37 8.31
CA ALA A 550 0.71 -8.95 8.98
C ALA A 550 0.47 -9.64 10.34
N GLN A 551 1.23 -10.70 10.66
CA GLN A 551 1.17 -11.39 11.94
C GLN A 551 1.74 -10.55 13.11
N GLU A 552 2.49 -9.49 12.80
CA GLU A 552 3.03 -8.56 13.80
C GLU A 552 2.01 -7.50 14.24
N LEU A 553 0.90 -7.34 13.50
CA LEU A 553 -0.11 -6.34 13.79
C LEU A 553 -0.95 -6.70 15.01
N THR A 554 -1.06 -5.73 15.90
CA THR A 554 -2.01 -5.74 17.01
C THR A 554 -3.44 -5.47 16.55
N ASP A 555 -4.44 -5.73 17.40
CA ASP A 555 -5.85 -5.48 17.07
C ASP A 555 -6.07 -3.98 16.81
N ALA A 556 -5.43 -3.14 17.64
CA ALA A 556 -5.48 -1.69 17.52
C ALA A 556 -4.89 -1.19 16.18
N GLU A 557 -3.74 -1.72 15.75
CA GLU A 557 -3.14 -1.36 14.46
C GLU A 557 -3.96 -1.85 13.26
N TRP A 558 -4.59 -3.02 13.36
CA TRP A 558 -5.54 -3.49 12.35
C TRP A 558 -6.70 -2.50 12.15
N LEU A 559 -7.24 -1.92 13.23
CA LEU A 559 -8.29 -0.93 13.15
C LEU A 559 -7.84 0.35 12.41
N MET A 560 -6.57 0.76 12.53
CA MET A 560 -6.01 1.89 11.77
C MET A 560 -6.10 1.64 10.25
N LEU A 561 -5.79 0.41 9.83
CA LEU A 561 -5.84 0.01 8.42
C LEU A 561 -7.27 -0.15 7.91
N LEU A 562 -8.15 -0.76 8.71
CA LEU A 562 -9.55 -0.99 8.33
C LEU A 562 -10.34 0.30 8.16
N ARG A 563 -10.10 1.32 8.99
CA ARG A 563 -10.70 2.66 8.83
C ARG A 563 -10.37 3.28 7.48
N ARG A 564 -9.17 3.02 6.97
CA ARG A 564 -8.70 3.51 5.68
C ARG A 564 -9.13 2.65 4.50
N CYS A 565 -9.73 1.47 4.72
CA CYS A 565 -10.20 0.60 3.65
C CYS A 565 -11.67 0.20 3.86
N PRO A 566 -12.64 1.11 3.58
CA PRO A 566 -14.06 0.82 3.78
C PRO A 566 -14.58 -0.36 2.97
N SER A 567 -13.97 -0.62 1.81
CA SER A 567 -14.28 -1.77 0.94
C SER A 567 -13.88 -3.11 1.57
N ARG A 568 -13.02 -3.11 2.59
CA ARG A 568 -12.39 -4.30 3.20
C ARG A 568 -11.69 -5.19 2.19
N SER A 569 -11.25 -4.61 1.08
CA SER A 569 -10.46 -5.25 0.04
C SER A 569 -9.01 -5.32 0.50
N LEU A 570 -8.56 -6.50 0.94
CA LEU A 570 -7.27 -6.66 1.63
C LEU A 570 -6.47 -7.82 1.02
N THR A 571 -5.17 -7.60 0.84
CA THR A 571 -4.19 -8.68 0.64
C THR A 571 -3.30 -8.76 1.88
N ILE A 572 -3.51 -9.78 2.70
CA ILE A 572 -2.87 -9.96 3.99
C ILE A 572 -1.81 -11.04 3.84
N VAL A 573 -0.55 -10.70 4.02
CA VAL A 573 0.59 -11.61 3.78
C VAL A 573 1.32 -11.83 5.08
N GLY A 574 1.60 -13.09 5.42
CA GLY A 574 2.28 -13.38 6.67
C GLY A 574 2.48 -14.86 6.98
N ASP A 575 3.17 -15.08 8.10
CA ASP A 575 3.45 -16.40 8.66
C ASP A 575 3.21 -16.39 10.17
N PRO A 576 2.15 -17.06 10.68
CA PRO A 576 1.90 -17.19 12.12
C PRO A 576 3.10 -17.73 12.91
N ALA A 577 3.93 -18.59 12.32
CA ALA A 577 5.10 -19.14 12.99
C ALA A 577 6.24 -18.11 13.15
N GLN A 578 6.16 -16.96 12.48
CA GLN A 578 7.10 -15.86 12.57
C GLN A 578 6.57 -14.69 13.41
N ALA A 579 5.50 -14.88 14.18
CA ALA A 579 4.94 -13.84 15.05
C ALA A 579 5.70 -13.76 16.37
N ARG A 580 6.38 -12.62 16.62
CA ARG A 580 7.21 -12.44 17.82
C ARG A 580 6.46 -12.60 19.15
N HIS A 581 5.21 -12.14 19.20
CA HIS A 581 4.38 -12.17 20.40
C HIS A 581 3.45 -13.40 20.45
N GLY A 582 3.69 -14.39 19.59
CA GLY A 582 2.86 -15.57 19.45
C GLY A 582 1.61 -15.33 18.61
N PHE A 583 1.17 -16.39 17.93
CA PHE A 583 -0.03 -16.39 17.09
C PHE A 583 -0.78 -17.69 17.36
N THR A 584 -1.67 -17.68 18.34
CA THR A 584 -2.36 -18.90 18.83
C THR A 584 -3.52 -19.33 17.95
N ASP A 585 -4.12 -18.38 17.24
CA ASP A 585 -5.34 -18.56 16.49
C ASP A 585 -5.05 -18.96 15.03
N THR A 586 -6.08 -19.39 14.31
CA THR A 586 -6.04 -19.34 12.86
C THR A 586 -6.21 -17.90 12.34
N TRP A 587 -5.78 -17.63 11.11
CA TRP A 587 -5.97 -16.31 10.48
C TRP A 587 -7.44 -15.83 10.50
N PRO A 588 -8.45 -16.63 10.11
CA PRO A 588 -9.84 -16.19 10.19
C PRO A 588 -10.30 -15.85 11.61
N GLU A 589 -9.92 -16.63 12.63
CA GLU A 589 -10.25 -16.35 14.04
C GLU A 589 -9.60 -15.05 14.52
N ARG A 590 -8.31 -14.86 14.21
CA ARG A 590 -7.55 -13.65 14.53
C ARG A 590 -8.19 -12.39 13.95
N LEU A 591 -8.58 -12.45 12.68
CA LEU A 591 -9.12 -11.33 11.91
C LEU A 591 -10.60 -11.06 12.24
N ALA A 592 -11.36 -12.09 12.66
CA ALA A 592 -12.74 -11.91 13.13
C ALA A 592 -12.82 -10.98 14.35
N ARG A 593 -11.79 -10.98 15.23
CA ARG A 593 -11.71 -10.08 16.40
C ARG A 593 -11.75 -8.59 16.03
N VAL A 594 -11.24 -8.25 14.85
CA VAL A 594 -11.22 -6.86 14.32
C VAL A 594 -12.34 -6.61 13.30
N GLY A 595 -13.29 -7.54 13.19
CA GLY A 595 -14.49 -7.40 12.37
C GLY A 595 -14.37 -7.90 10.92
N LEU A 596 -13.27 -8.57 10.56
CA LEU A 596 -13.11 -9.22 9.24
C LEU A 596 -13.62 -10.66 9.29
N THR A 597 -14.84 -10.88 8.80
CA THR A 597 -15.50 -12.19 8.84
C THR A 597 -15.44 -12.97 7.52
N ASP A 598 -15.31 -12.27 6.39
CA ASP A 598 -15.19 -12.87 5.06
C ASP A 598 -13.72 -12.92 4.65
N VAL A 599 -13.04 -13.97 5.08
CA VAL A 599 -11.59 -14.16 4.90
C VAL A 599 -11.34 -15.45 4.13
N SER A 600 -10.69 -15.32 2.98
CA SER A 600 -10.14 -16.45 2.22
C SER A 600 -8.67 -16.65 2.57
N VAL A 601 -8.21 -17.91 2.65
CA VAL A 601 -6.81 -18.23 2.97
C VAL A 601 -6.23 -19.11 1.88
N MET A 602 -5.17 -18.64 1.24
CA MET A 602 -4.37 -19.42 0.28
C MET A 602 -2.98 -19.66 0.86
N ARG A 603 -2.45 -20.88 0.66
CA ARG A 603 -1.22 -21.34 1.32
C ARG A 603 -0.08 -21.54 0.31
N LEU A 604 1.12 -21.13 0.71
CA LEU A 604 2.38 -21.41 0.01
C LEU A 604 3.23 -22.35 0.86
N GLY A 605 3.31 -23.62 0.47
CA GLY A 605 3.96 -24.68 1.26
C GLY A 605 5.40 -25.02 0.86
N ILE A 606 5.86 -24.57 -0.31
CA ILE A 606 7.14 -24.97 -0.88
C ILE A 606 8.13 -23.80 -0.81
N ASN A 607 9.27 -24.03 -0.16
CA ASN A 607 10.38 -23.10 -0.08
C ASN A 607 11.41 -23.42 -1.17
N TYR A 608 11.74 -22.40 -1.99
CA TYR A 608 12.70 -22.51 -3.08
C TYR A 608 13.88 -21.54 -2.94
N ARG A 609 13.90 -20.71 -1.89
CA ARG A 609 14.93 -19.68 -1.69
C ARG A 609 15.94 -20.06 -0.61
N THR A 610 15.46 -20.49 0.55
CA THR A 610 16.32 -20.87 1.68
C THR A 610 16.72 -22.35 1.50
N PRO A 611 18.02 -22.68 1.52
CA PRO A 611 18.48 -24.05 1.31
C PRO A 611 18.00 -25.04 2.39
N VAL A 612 17.92 -26.32 2.04
CA VAL A 612 17.59 -27.43 2.94
C VAL A 612 18.48 -27.42 4.18
N GLU A 613 19.79 -27.22 4.02
CA GLU A 613 20.77 -27.24 5.10
C GLU A 613 20.50 -26.18 6.17
N VAL A 614 20.03 -25.00 5.75
CA VAL A 614 19.66 -23.91 6.66
C VAL A 614 18.35 -24.24 7.38
N MET A 615 17.39 -24.82 6.67
CA MET A 615 16.09 -25.16 7.23
C MET A 615 16.17 -26.34 8.21
N ASP A 616 17.02 -27.33 7.96
CA ASP A 616 17.30 -28.44 8.88
C ASP A 616 17.87 -27.93 10.22
N ALA A 617 18.64 -26.86 10.19
CA ALA A 617 19.15 -26.20 11.40
C ALA A 617 18.09 -25.31 12.08
N ALA A 618 17.23 -24.65 11.32
CA ALA A 618 16.27 -23.67 11.82
C ALA A 618 14.96 -24.30 12.33
N GLU A 619 14.48 -25.39 11.72
CA GLU A 619 13.24 -26.06 12.09
C GLU A 619 13.17 -26.51 13.56
N PRO A 620 14.22 -27.14 14.13
CA PRO A 620 14.21 -27.52 15.55
C PRO A 620 14.03 -26.32 16.48
N VAL A 621 14.61 -25.17 16.14
CA VAL A 621 14.58 -23.95 16.97
C VAL A 621 13.15 -23.45 17.16
N ILE A 622 12.34 -23.43 16.09
CA ILE A 622 10.96 -22.97 16.20
C ILE A 622 10.04 -24.05 16.77
N ARG A 623 10.26 -25.33 16.44
CA ARG A 623 9.42 -26.44 16.92
C ARG A 623 9.58 -26.73 18.40
N GLU A 624 10.71 -26.37 19.01
CA GLU A 624 10.91 -26.46 20.45
C GLU A 624 9.85 -25.68 21.23
N VAL A 625 9.46 -24.51 20.73
CA VAL A 625 8.50 -23.62 21.40
C VAL A 625 7.11 -23.68 20.75
N LEU A 626 7.04 -23.93 19.43
CA LEU A 626 5.80 -24.05 18.65
C LEU A 626 5.79 -25.40 17.90
N PRO A 627 5.38 -26.51 18.53
CA PRO A 627 5.43 -27.85 17.92
C PRO A 627 4.66 -27.95 16.60
N HIS A 628 3.57 -27.19 16.47
CA HIS A 628 2.69 -27.15 15.31
C HIS A 628 3.06 -26.07 14.28
N ALA A 629 4.25 -25.47 14.37
CA ALA A 629 4.72 -24.49 13.41
C ALA A 629 4.68 -25.05 11.97
N ASN A 630 4.16 -24.25 11.05
CA ASN A 630 4.05 -24.58 9.63
C ASN A 630 5.39 -24.27 8.92
N VAL A 631 6.35 -25.19 9.05
CA VAL A 631 7.66 -25.08 8.38
C VAL A 631 7.53 -25.55 6.93
N PRO A 632 7.91 -24.75 5.92
CA PRO A 632 7.75 -25.10 4.51
C PRO A 632 8.78 -26.15 4.08
N THR A 633 8.41 -26.99 3.11
CA THR A 633 9.32 -28.00 2.54
C THR A 633 10.30 -27.31 1.60
N SER A 634 11.59 -27.42 1.90
CA SER A 634 12.66 -26.85 1.07
C SER A 634 13.03 -27.80 -0.04
N VAL A 635 13.14 -27.28 -1.26
CA VAL A 635 13.46 -28.07 -2.46
C VAL A 635 14.78 -27.67 -3.11
N ARG A 636 15.50 -26.74 -2.47
CA ARG A 636 16.80 -26.24 -2.92
C ARG A 636 17.91 -26.73 -1.99
N GLU A 637 18.94 -27.33 -2.55
CA GLU A 637 20.16 -27.70 -1.81
C GLU A 637 21.31 -26.78 -2.21
N SER A 638 22.11 -26.31 -1.24
CA SER A 638 23.31 -25.52 -1.52
C SER A 638 24.58 -26.38 -1.56
N GLY A 639 24.57 -27.53 -0.90
CA GLY A 639 25.75 -28.35 -0.62
C GLY A 639 26.69 -27.72 0.42
N ILE A 640 26.29 -26.60 1.05
CA ILE A 640 27.07 -25.86 2.04
C ILE A 640 26.45 -26.10 3.42
N PRO A 641 27.11 -26.84 4.32
CA PRO A 641 26.59 -27.05 5.67
C PRO A 641 26.61 -25.75 6.49
N VAL A 642 25.73 -25.67 7.48
CA VAL A 642 25.74 -24.58 8.46
C VAL A 642 27.04 -24.65 9.27
N GLU A 643 27.76 -23.53 9.31
CA GLU A 643 29.02 -23.43 10.02
C GLU A 643 28.81 -22.91 11.44
N HIS A 644 29.52 -23.50 12.40
CA HIS A 644 29.57 -23.04 13.78
C HIS A 644 31.01 -22.69 14.15
N ALA A 645 31.25 -21.46 14.63
CA ALA A 645 32.59 -20.98 14.99
C ALA A 645 32.56 -20.02 16.20
N PRO A 646 33.70 -19.72 16.82
CA PRO A 646 33.78 -18.71 17.89
C PRO A 646 33.42 -17.30 17.38
N ALA A 647 32.79 -16.47 18.23
CA ALA A 647 32.47 -15.07 17.91
C ALA A 647 33.68 -14.24 17.41
N ALA A 648 34.89 -14.58 17.86
CA ALA A 648 36.13 -13.96 17.41
C ALA A 648 36.44 -14.17 15.91
N GLU A 649 35.82 -15.15 15.25
CA GLU A 649 36.06 -15.43 13.82
C GLU A 649 35.17 -14.60 12.87
N ARG A 650 34.26 -13.76 13.38
CA ARG A 650 33.35 -12.91 12.59
C ARG A 650 34.07 -12.18 11.45
N ASP A 651 35.12 -11.44 11.78
CA ASP A 651 35.81 -10.58 10.80
C ASP A 651 36.54 -11.41 9.73
N ARG A 652 37.04 -12.59 10.10
CA ARG A 652 37.66 -13.53 9.17
C ARG A 652 36.64 -14.07 8.18
N VAL A 653 35.50 -14.57 8.67
CA VAL A 653 34.41 -15.12 7.84
C VAL A 653 33.93 -14.07 6.83
N LEU A 654 33.71 -12.83 7.29
CA LEU A 654 33.27 -11.74 6.42
C LEU A 654 34.32 -11.36 5.37
N ALA A 655 35.60 -11.30 5.75
CA ALA A 655 36.69 -10.97 4.83
C ALA A 655 36.87 -12.04 3.74
N GLU A 656 36.89 -13.32 4.13
CA GLU A 656 37.01 -14.44 3.19
C GLU A 656 35.82 -14.48 2.22
N TRP A 657 34.60 -14.30 2.73
CA TRP A 657 33.41 -14.34 1.90
C TRP A 657 33.34 -13.16 0.92
N THR A 658 33.63 -11.94 1.38
CA THR A 658 33.61 -10.72 0.54
C THR A 658 34.68 -10.78 -0.55
N ALA A 659 35.83 -11.40 -0.27
CA ALA A 659 36.88 -11.62 -1.28
C ALA A 659 36.46 -12.64 -2.35
N ALA A 660 35.67 -13.66 -1.98
CA ALA A 660 35.22 -14.71 -2.89
C ALA A 660 33.99 -14.31 -3.73
N HIS A 661 33.17 -13.36 -3.26
CA HIS A 661 31.91 -12.98 -3.91
C HIS A 661 31.96 -11.50 -4.29
N ALA A 662 32.00 -11.19 -5.58
CA ALA A 662 32.11 -9.80 -6.06
C ALA A 662 30.82 -8.98 -5.89
N ASP A 663 29.65 -9.63 -5.97
CA ASP A 663 28.34 -8.93 -6.01
C ASP A 663 27.35 -9.38 -4.92
N GLY A 664 27.73 -10.36 -4.09
CA GLY A 664 26.83 -10.89 -3.06
C GLY A 664 26.54 -9.90 -1.93
N THR A 665 25.41 -10.10 -1.25
CA THR A 665 25.01 -9.38 -0.03
C THR A 665 25.16 -10.23 1.23
N ALA A 666 25.60 -9.62 2.33
CA ALA A 666 25.72 -10.31 3.62
C ALA A 666 25.12 -9.49 4.77
N VAL A 667 24.80 -10.16 5.86
CA VAL A 667 24.31 -9.52 7.09
C VAL A 667 24.93 -10.15 8.34
N VAL A 668 25.27 -9.30 9.31
CA VAL A 668 25.57 -9.69 10.68
C VAL A 668 24.35 -9.38 11.55
N ILE A 669 23.89 -10.36 12.31
CA ILE A 669 22.76 -10.23 13.23
C ILE A 669 23.19 -10.61 14.63
N GLY A 670 22.91 -9.76 15.62
CA GLY A 670 23.25 -10.02 17.02
C GLY A 670 24.47 -9.28 17.56
N ASP A 671 25.12 -8.45 16.73
CA ASP A 671 26.27 -7.64 17.14
C ASP A 671 26.06 -6.15 16.83
N PRO A 672 25.44 -5.39 17.75
CA PRO A 672 25.16 -3.98 17.55
C PRO A 672 26.42 -3.10 17.56
N THR A 673 27.56 -3.64 18.00
CA THR A 673 28.82 -2.87 18.03
C THR A 673 29.48 -2.78 16.65
N TRP A 674 29.06 -3.65 15.74
CA TRP A 674 29.60 -3.69 14.40
C TRP A 674 28.78 -2.79 13.46
N ALA A 675 29.45 -1.80 12.84
CA ALA A 675 28.78 -0.71 12.13
C ALA A 675 28.27 -1.06 10.72
N GLY A 676 28.65 -2.21 10.16
CA GLY A 676 28.33 -2.52 8.77
C GLY A 676 29.32 -1.94 7.74
N THR A 677 29.15 -2.38 6.50
CA THR A 677 29.69 -1.78 5.27
C THR A 677 28.56 -1.67 4.25
N GLU A 678 28.82 -1.13 3.06
CA GLU A 678 27.81 -1.05 1.98
C GLU A 678 27.29 -2.44 1.57
N ARG A 679 28.18 -3.45 1.53
CA ARG A 679 27.85 -4.82 1.08
C ARG A 679 27.46 -5.77 2.21
N VAL A 680 27.86 -5.45 3.44
CA VAL A 680 27.61 -6.28 4.62
C VAL A 680 26.87 -5.45 5.65
N ARG A 681 25.58 -5.71 5.85
CA ARG A 681 24.73 -4.92 6.77
C ARG A 681 24.84 -5.44 8.20
N SER A 682 24.68 -4.57 9.18
CA SER A 682 24.51 -4.94 10.59
C SER A 682 23.08 -4.66 11.01
N LEU A 683 22.31 -5.69 11.36
CA LEU A 683 20.88 -5.56 11.64
C LEU A 683 20.51 -6.31 12.93
N SER A 684 19.45 -5.85 13.59
CA SER A 684 18.78 -6.66 14.62
C SER A 684 17.90 -7.74 13.97
N PRO A 685 17.48 -8.79 14.70
CA PRO A 685 16.53 -9.77 14.18
C PRO A 685 15.25 -9.13 13.61
N GLU A 686 14.75 -8.07 14.24
CA GLU A 686 13.56 -7.33 13.81
C GLU A 686 13.75 -6.66 12.44
N LEU A 687 14.90 -6.00 12.23
CA LEU A 687 15.19 -5.27 11.00
C LEU A 687 15.60 -6.20 9.86
N ALA A 688 16.02 -7.42 10.15
CA ALA A 688 16.32 -8.43 9.15
C ALA A 688 15.05 -9.08 8.56
N LYS A 689 13.91 -8.97 9.25
CA LYS A 689 12.63 -9.55 8.81
C LYS A 689 12.19 -9.01 7.44
N GLY A 690 11.64 -9.86 6.60
CA GLY A 690 11.25 -9.51 5.22
C GLY A 690 12.42 -9.29 4.24
N LEU A 691 13.68 -9.31 4.68
CA LEU A 691 14.86 -9.22 3.81
C LEU A 691 15.46 -10.60 3.54
N GLU A 692 16.41 -10.70 2.62
CA GLU A 692 17.13 -11.93 2.26
C GLU A 692 18.60 -11.58 1.95
N PHE A 693 19.53 -12.46 2.33
CA PHE A 693 20.98 -12.24 2.15
C PHE A 693 21.67 -13.53 1.71
N ASP A 694 22.70 -13.42 0.89
CA ASP A 694 23.48 -14.60 0.45
C ASP A 694 24.22 -15.24 1.63
N LEU A 695 24.78 -14.41 2.50
CA LEU A 695 25.41 -14.83 3.76
C LEU A 695 24.72 -14.20 4.97
N VAL A 696 24.37 -15.03 5.95
CA VAL A 696 23.96 -14.58 7.28
C VAL A 696 24.98 -15.05 8.32
N VAL A 697 25.47 -14.12 9.13
CA VAL A 697 26.31 -14.38 10.30
C VAL A 697 25.52 -14.02 11.56
N LEU A 698 25.16 -15.03 12.35
CA LEU A 698 24.49 -14.83 13.65
C LEU A 698 25.54 -14.79 14.75
N VAL A 699 25.51 -13.78 15.61
CA VAL A 699 26.41 -13.66 16.76
C VAL A 699 25.60 -13.85 18.03
N ASP A 700 25.99 -14.82 18.84
CA ASP A 700 25.37 -15.17 20.12
C ASP A 700 23.82 -15.24 20.05
N PRO A 701 23.24 -16.07 19.16
CA PRO A 701 21.78 -16.10 18.96
C PRO A 701 20.99 -16.48 20.22
N HIS A 702 21.62 -17.12 21.20
CA HIS A 702 21.03 -17.39 22.52
C HIS A 702 20.69 -16.10 23.30
N ARG A 703 21.29 -14.96 22.96
CA ARG A 703 21.03 -13.65 23.58
C ARG A 703 19.86 -12.89 22.95
N PHE A 704 19.24 -13.41 21.89
CA PHE A 704 18.14 -12.71 21.22
C PHE A 704 16.85 -12.70 22.05
N GLY A 705 16.80 -13.50 23.12
CA GLY A 705 15.70 -13.55 24.07
C GLY A 705 15.30 -14.98 24.43
N ASP A 706 14.38 -15.07 25.38
CA ASP A 706 13.81 -16.32 25.88
C ASP A 706 12.39 -16.56 25.33
N GLY A 707 11.89 -17.78 25.50
CA GLY A 707 10.51 -18.15 25.13
C GLY A 707 10.22 -18.05 23.63
N ILE A 708 8.96 -17.72 23.31
CA ILE A 708 8.46 -17.64 21.91
C ILE A 708 9.22 -16.56 21.14
N THR A 709 9.35 -15.36 21.70
CA THR A 709 9.97 -14.22 21.01
C THR A 709 11.40 -14.53 20.60
N GLY A 710 12.23 -15.02 21.54
CA GLY A 710 13.62 -15.37 21.23
C GLY A 710 13.75 -16.52 20.24
N ALA A 711 12.89 -17.54 20.32
CA ALA A 711 12.88 -18.65 19.36
C ALA A 711 12.50 -18.19 17.94
N VAL A 712 11.48 -17.33 17.84
CA VAL A 712 11.06 -16.70 16.58
C VAL A 712 12.19 -15.86 16.00
N ASP A 713 12.89 -15.07 16.81
CA ASP A 713 14.00 -14.24 16.33
C ASP A 713 15.16 -15.04 15.77
N ARG A 714 15.54 -16.12 16.47
CA ARG A 714 16.55 -17.05 15.98
C ARG A 714 16.10 -17.68 14.67
N TYR A 715 14.89 -18.21 14.61
CA TYR A 715 14.33 -18.84 13.41
C TYR A 715 14.25 -17.85 12.22
N VAL A 716 13.75 -16.64 12.43
CA VAL A 716 13.66 -15.60 11.41
C VAL A 716 15.05 -15.22 10.93
N ALA A 717 16.00 -14.98 11.84
CA ALA A 717 17.36 -14.60 11.49
C ALA A 717 18.09 -15.70 10.70
N MET A 718 17.98 -16.98 11.11
CA MET A 718 18.55 -18.11 10.37
C MET A 718 17.98 -18.23 8.96
N THR A 719 16.65 -18.07 8.83
CA THR A 719 15.94 -18.26 7.54
C THR A 719 16.15 -17.13 6.54
N ARG A 720 16.90 -16.08 6.90
CA ARG A 720 17.29 -14.99 5.97
C ARG A 720 18.40 -15.40 4.99
N ALA A 721 19.08 -16.51 5.24
CA ALA A 721 20.19 -16.98 4.41
C ALA A 721 19.66 -17.65 3.14
N THR A 722 20.10 -17.17 1.98
CA THR A 722 19.80 -17.78 0.67
C THR A 722 20.92 -18.68 0.18
N GLN A 723 22.12 -18.63 0.77
CA GLN A 723 23.23 -19.53 0.41
C GLN A 723 23.94 -20.13 1.63
N ARG A 724 24.51 -19.28 2.50
CA ARG A 724 25.35 -19.71 3.64
C ARG A 724 24.87 -19.11 4.95
N LEU A 725 24.79 -19.95 5.98
CA LEU A 725 24.53 -19.56 7.36
C LEU A 725 25.75 -19.88 8.23
N VAL A 726 26.19 -18.90 9.00
CA VAL A 726 27.26 -19.05 9.99
C VAL A 726 26.72 -18.64 11.36
N VAL A 727 26.84 -19.52 12.35
CA VAL A 727 26.42 -19.27 13.73
C VAL A 727 27.64 -19.16 14.61
N LEU A 728 27.83 -17.97 15.17
CA LEU A 728 28.96 -17.63 16.02
C LEU A 728 28.54 -17.58 17.49
N THR A 729 29.33 -18.21 18.35
CA THR A 729 29.10 -18.23 19.81
C THR A 729 30.36 -17.83 20.56
N SER A 730 30.21 -16.97 21.56
CA SER A 730 31.27 -16.47 22.45
C SER A 730 31.74 -17.50 23.49
#